data_AF-A0A660YRI3-F1
#
_entry.id   AF-A0A660YRI3-F1
#
_cell.length_a   1.000
_cell.length_b   1.000
_cell.length_c   1.000
_cell.angle_alpha   90.00
_cell.angle_beta   90.00
_cell.angle_gamma   90.00
#
_symmetry.space_group_name_H-M   'P 1'
#
loop_
_entity.id
_entity.type
_entity.pdbx_description
1 polymer ?
#
loop_
_entity_poly.entity_id
_entity_poly.type
_entity_poly.pdbx_seq_one_letter_code
_entity_poly.pdbx_strand_id
1 'polypeptide(L)'
;MDDNNDEEFNYAQNNKWGVAFKPDSTNSARNGLGLVVKVRGMQWSDFLAQDCIFWLYEITNTSTTDYTKVVFGMLVGTYVGVTSNENYHEYDDDYSFFDVGKDLTYTADFDDDCSRNPRWVGPVGVVGYAFLESPGNPYDGIDNDGDADENKLFPATGPFFTEDDFVERLINAGDKVVLIDDDYNRTLATVPAHDTTFYTRGDSIFVSPGSTTLAEGNVILHDGKEIVNPNAYDGVDNDLDGLIDENYYLHYHQIRKDQKGNILIDKFNPVRHKDYINGLGLNDLLIDERRDDGIDNDSDWNPEFDDVGADGLIGTNDRGEGDGVPTPGEPNFDQTDVDESDQIGLTSFEYFTPAREFSMADDEDLWRRLAPGYFEVPSSIVNNKPERGEDGDFIYGSGYFPLRAGETQRFSLALVYGDGGGPNVDIADLLKNRETVQKIYNSDYRFPPAPDKPTLTAVPGDGKVTLYWDRKAEKSFDPVLKTYDFEGYKIYRATDHNFNEVFNITDADGRPISYQPIAQFDLKNGIKGYFRAGEDLYQQSRGASFYLGNDTGLQHSFVDYNVENGRRYFYAVVAYDRGDEPTDIFPKENDKRIDILPTGEVRTFQNTAVVIPHATVMGYVPPEGSVQLESVESIGTGSIYYKVVDDATMIGHTYRVEFWDTSNDGLDNNNNWDISTDDVGSDGLGPDDPDYPGPDADGTENNGLPDIGEPNIDSKDPEEYFVPITTYYSVRDLTGVTESFMARDTIYVRLTHKHLIDETVVVKDAAGTEIPSSKYTLDLERGKIKGKSPGDLLYGETYYISYQYYPVYKSPYMEGNQNLERGENLDTDIFDGIYLSFNNDWKIEIDTLASGWSDPSKAYMFTIDVIDTYFGTERLLGLRHPSDYKIEFADGIVDTSLEIPEYFVRPIPVNFKIRNVTDDRYIDFIFNDIDRNRKLSPFDEIILVESGNDNQRIYTWDIFFTSMEDTVYTYGPGDTLTIRIKKPFRSGDVFEFTTELPAVSNKTAKQQLDRIKVVPNPYVVATTHELPLPPAITSGRGERKIEFIHLPAGAKVHIFTTRGEHVITLTHDSNIFDGTVAWNLKTKENLDIAAGIYFYIVESSVGKKTGKIAVIK
;
A
#
# COMPACT_ATOMS: atom_id res chain seq x y z
N MET A 1 -36.61 4.86 3.02
CA MET A 1 -37.48 4.60 4.19
C MET A 1 -38.35 5.82 4.34
N ASP A 2 -39.66 5.67 4.33
CA ASP A 2 -40.61 6.76 4.55
C ASP A 2 -41.85 6.14 5.21
N ASP A 3 -42.50 6.91 6.08
CA ASP A 3 -43.65 6.55 6.91
C ASP A 3 -44.95 6.33 6.09
N ASN A 4 -44.87 6.43 4.75
CA ASN A 4 -46.02 6.24 3.88
C ASN A 4 -46.77 4.89 4.06
N ASN A 5 -46.09 3.85 4.54
CA ASN A 5 -46.62 2.47 4.55
C ASN A 5 -47.62 2.17 5.67
N ASP A 6 -47.60 2.89 6.79
CA ASP A 6 -48.56 2.66 7.89
C ASP A 6 -49.88 3.44 7.69
N GLU A 7 -49.85 4.43 6.79
CA GLU A 7 -50.92 5.34 6.43
C GLU A 7 -51.47 6.22 7.57
N GLU A 8 -50.79 6.32 8.71
CA GLU A 8 -51.31 6.99 9.92
C GLU A 8 -51.64 8.46 9.65
N PHE A 9 -50.69 9.20 9.09
CA PHE A 9 -50.86 10.61 8.74
C PHE A 9 -51.29 10.84 7.29
N ASN A 10 -51.41 9.79 6.48
CA ASN A 10 -51.87 9.92 5.09
C ASN A 10 -53.32 10.39 4.99
N TYR A 11 -54.16 10.03 5.96
CA TYR A 11 -55.58 10.37 6.00
C TYR A 11 -56.03 10.75 7.41
N ALA A 12 -56.82 11.83 7.53
CA ALA A 12 -57.32 12.36 8.80
C ALA A 12 -58.08 11.33 9.66
N GLN A 13 -58.68 10.31 9.04
CA GLN A 13 -59.44 9.27 9.73
C GLN A 13 -58.57 8.18 10.37
N ASN A 14 -57.27 8.15 10.06
CA ASN A 14 -56.36 7.09 10.48
C ASN A 14 -55.64 7.40 11.79
N ASN A 15 -55.63 8.66 12.25
CA ASN A 15 -54.99 9.09 13.50
C ASN A 15 -55.94 9.77 14.47
N LYS A 16 -55.54 9.85 15.75
CA LYS A 16 -56.34 10.39 16.85
C LYS A 16 -56.58 11.90 16.78
N TRP A 17 -55.77 12.64 16.02
CA TRP A 17 -55.85 14.10 15.90
C TRP A 17 -56.78 14.57 14.77
N GLY A 18 -57.19 13.69 13.86
CA GLY A 18 -58.08 14.07 12.77
C GLY A 18 -57.37 14.85 11.65
N VAL A 19 -56.06 14.68 11.48
CA VAL A 19 -55.22 15.47 10.57
C VAL A 19 -54.68 14.62 9.42
N ALA A 20 -54.69 15.16 8.20
CA ALA A 20 -54.00 14.53 7.07
C ALA A 20 -52.77 15.37 6.72
N PHE A 21 -51.61 14.75 6.69
CA PHE A 21 -50.37 15.37 6.27
C PHE A 21 -50.09 15.06 4.79
N LYS A 22 -49.59 16.08 4.08
CA LYS A 22 -49.13 15.98 2.69
C LYS A 22 -47.81 16.75 2.62
N PRO A 23 -46.67 16.06 2.45
CA PRO A 23 -45.36 16.68 2.56
C PRO A 23 -45.06 17.61 1.37
N ASP A 24 -45.75 17.41 0.25
CA ASP A 24 -45.50 18.11 -1.00
C ASP A 24 -46.75 18.84 -1.50
N SER A 25 -46.73 20.17 -1.38
CA SER A 25 -47.80 21.06 -1.84
C SER A 25 -47.97 21.04 -3.37
N THR A 26 -46.95 20.62 -4.12
CA THR A 26 -46.99 20.50 -5.58
C THR A 26 -47.50 19.13 -6.03
N ASN A 27 -47.45 18.13 -5.15
CA ASN A 27 -47.96 16.78 -5.41
C ASN A 27 -48.79 16.23 -4.24
N SER A 28 -50.08 16.58 -4.24
CA SER A 28 -51.05 16.08 -3.25
C SER A 28 -51.27 14.55 -3.23
N ALA A 29 -50.71 13.79 -4.18
CA ALA A 29 -50.72 12.33 -4.16
C ALA A 29 -49.51 11.74 -3.42
N ARG A 30 -48.52 12.57 -3.07
CA ARG A 30 -47.38 12.17 -2.24
C ARG A 30 -47.82 12.09 -0.79
N ASN A 31 -47.46 10.98 -0.16
CA ASN A 31 -47.79 10.58 1.19
C ASN A 31 -46.48 10.29 1.96
N GLY A 32 -46.54 10.10 3.28
CA GLY A 32 -45.36 10.02 4.15
C GLY A 32 -44.75 11.40 4.44
N LEU A 33 -43.47 11.42 4.83
CA LEU A 33 -42.66 12.59 5.15
C LEU A 33 -41.90 13.14 3.93
N GLY A 34 -41.82 12.41 2.82
CA GLY A 34 -41.11 12.90 1.63
C GLY A 34 -39.59 12.99 1.81
N LEU A 35 -39.04 12.19 2.72
CA LEU A 35 -37.60 12.07 2.95
C LEU A 35 -36.98 10.95 2.09
N VAL A 36 -35.74 11.14 1.68
CA VAL A 36 -34.93 10.12 1.01
C VAL A 36 -33.72 9.84 1.88
N VAL A 37 -33.53 8.56 2.24
CA VAL A 37 -32.39 8.10 3.05
C VAL A 37 -31.47 7.26 2.18
N LYS A 38 -30.20 7.63 2.09
CA LYS A 38 -29.12 6.79 1.57
C LYS A 38 -28.29 6.27 2.73
N VAL A 39 -27.83 5.03 2.63
CA VAL A 39 -27.07 4.35 3.70
C VAL A 39 -25.86 3.67 3.09
N ARG A 40 -24.71 3.78 3.77
CA ARG A 40 -23.48 3.05 3.46
C ARG A 40 -22.92 2.40 4.72
N GLY A 41 -22.57 1.12 4.64
CA GLY A 41 -21.87 0.40 5.71
C GLY A 41 -20.44 0.08 5.29
N MET A 42 -19.46 0.31 6.16
CA MET A 42 -18.04 0.08 5.88
C MET A 42 -17.34 -0.62 7.06
N GLN A 43 -16.38 -1.50 6.74
CA GLN A 43 -15.52 -2.19 7.70
C GLN A 43 -14.16 -2.42 7.04
N TRP A 44 -13.09 -2.29 7.82
CA TRP A 44 -11.72 -2.52 7.38
C TRP A 44 -11.12 -3.75 8.04
N SER A 45 -10.13 -4.36 7.38
CA SER A 45 -9.30 -5.43 7.95
C SER A 45 -8.03 -4.91 8.63
N ASP A 46 -7.91 -3.59 8.74
CA ASP A 46 -6.79 -2.94 9.43
C ASP A 46 -6.94 -3.17 10.94
N PHE A 47 -5.86 -3.54 11.64
CA PHE A 47 -5.95 -3.91 13.05
C PHE A 47 -6.38 -2.73 13.94
N LEU A 48 -6.18 -1.48 13.50
CA LEU A 48 -6.67 -0.29 14.20
C LEU A 48 -8.19 -0.08 14.06
N ALA A 49 -8.82 -0.70 13.05
CA ALA A 49 -10.22 -0.49 12.69
C ALA A 49 -11.05 -1.79 12.61
N GLN A 50 -10.43 -2.95 12.87
CA GLN A 50 -11.05 -4.27 12.70
C GLN A 50 -12.23 -4.50 13.64
N ASP A 51 -12.21 -3.87 14.81
CA ASP A 51 -13.20 -3.98 15.88
C ASP A 51 -14.29 -2.91 15.79
N CYS A 52 -14.55 -2.39 14.59
CA CYS A 52 -15.49 -1.30 14.36
C CYS A 52 -16.27 -1.47 13.04
N ILE A 53 -17.52 -0.99 13.00
CA ILE A 53 -18.34 -0.92 11.78
C ILE A 53 -18.90 0.50 11.66
N PHE A 54 -18.71 1.11 10.50
CA PHE A 54 -19.16 2.47 10.20
C PHE A 54 -20.47 2.44 9.40
N TRP A 55 -21.41 3.30 9.77
CA TRP A 55 -22.68 3.51 9.10
C TRP A 55 -22.89 4.99 8.79
N LEU A 56 -22.98 5.32 7.51
CA LEU A 56 -23.15 6.70 7.06
C LEU A 56 -24.54 6.83 6.45
N TYR A 57 -25.25 7.87 6.86
CA TYR A 57 -26.60 8.19 6.42
C TYR A 57 -26.62 9.57 5.77
N GLU A 58 -27.25 9.67 4.60
CA GLU A 58 -27.62 10.95 3.99
C GLU A 58 -29.14 11.04 3.92
N ILE A 59 -29.73 12.06 4.54
CA ILE A 59 -31.18 12.24 4.63
C ILE A 59 -31.55 13.55 3.93
N THR A 60 -32.21 13.42 2.78
CA THR A 60 -32.64 14.57 1.97
C THR A 60 -34.15 14.80 2.10
N ASN A 61 -34.55 16.02 2.45
CA ASN A 61 -35.95 16.46 2.35
C ASN A 61 -36.26 16.83 0.91
N THR A 62 -36.95 15.94 0.19
CA THR A 62 -37.32 16.17 -1.22
C THR A 62 -38.75 16.68 -1.38
N SER A 63 -39.35 17.15 -0.28
CA SER A 63 -40.71 17.66 -0.22
C SER A 63 -40.74 19.20 -0.34
N THR A 64 -41.90 19.83 -0.15
CA THR A 64 -42.01 21.31 -0.07
C THR A 64 -42.33 21.80 1.34
N THR A 65 -42.25 20.92 2.34
CA THR A 65 -42.54 21.25 3.73
C THR A 65 -41.22 21.39 4.47
N ASP A 66 -41.06 22.48 5.21
CA ASP A 66 -39.96 22.66 6.13
C ASP A 66 -40.32 21.97 7.46
N TYR A 67 -39.44 21.08 7.93
CA TYR A 67 -39.58 20.46 9.24
C TYR A 67 -38.84 21.32 10.25
N THR A 68 -39.55 21.85 11.24
CA THR A 68 -38.96 22.76 12.23
C THR A 68 -38.22 22.03 13.34
N LYS A 69 -38.61 20.78 13.63
CA LYS A 69 -37.98 19.90 14.62
C LYS A 69 -37.87 18.51 14.03
N VAL A 70 -36.64 18.03 13.89
CA VAL A 70 -36.28 16.66 13.49
C VAL A 70 -35.29 16.13 14.51
N VAL A 71 -35.36 14.84 14.80
CA VAL A 71 -34.41 14.13 15.65
C VAL A 71 -33.94 12.88 14.92
N PHE A 72 -32.64 12.61 15.00
CA PHE A 72 -32.10 11.30 14.66
C PHE A 72 -31.95 10.49 15.93
N GLY A 73 -32.45 9.26 15.92
CA GLY A 73 -32.38 8.38 17.08
C GLY A 73 -32.37 6.93 16.68
N MET A 74 -31.93 6.10 17.62
CA MET A 74 -31.82 4.66 17.43
C MET A 74 -32.43 3.94 18.63
N LEU A 75 -33.29 2.96 18.34
CA LEU A 75 -33.74 1.98 19.31
C LEU A 75 -32.85 0.74 19.19
N VAL A 76 -32.29 0.30 20.31
CA VAL A 76 -31.40 -0.86 20.39
C VAL A 76 -32.01 -1.90 21.32
N GLY A 77 -32.16 -3.11 20.79
CA GLY A 77 -32.47 -4.27 21.63
C GLY A 77 -31.18 -4.86 22.19
N THR A 78 -31.12 -5.04 23.51
CA THR A 78 -29.92 -5.60 24.15
C THR A 78 -30.01 -7.13 24.12
N TYR A 79 -29.11 -7.75 23.37
CA TYR A 79 -29.03 -9.20 23.18
C TYR A 79 -27.58 -9.66 23.32
N VAL A 80 -26.92 -9.23 24.40
CA VAL A 80 -25.52 -9.55 24.62
C VAL A 80 -25.38 -11.05 24.93
N GLY A 81 -24.30 -11.69 24.46
CA GLY A 81 -24.06 -13.13 24.67
C GLY A 81 -24.91 -14.10 23.82
N VAL A 82 -25.67 -13.62 22.83
CA VAL A 82 -26.52 -14.46 21.94
C VAL A 82 -25.93 -14.61 20.53
N THR A 83 -26.02 -15.81 19.94
CA THR A 83 -25.42 -16.10 18.62
C THR A 83 -26.37 -16.00 17.42
N SER A 84 -27.68 -16.08 17.64
CA SER A 84 -28.74 -15.94 16.65
C SER A 84 -30.11 -15.79 17.34
N ASN A 85 -31.14 -16.49 16.85
CA ASN A 85 -32.50 -16.42 17.36
C ASN A 85 -32.72 -17.42 18.53
N GLU A 86 -31.65 -17.79 19.25
CA GLU A 86 -31.76 -18.76 20.35
C GLU A 86 -32.38 -18.14 21.60
N ASN A 87 -33.17 -18.93 22.30
CA ASN A 87 -33.86 -18.50 23.53
C ASN A 87 -33.20 -19.11 24.76
N TYR A 88 -31.91 -18.83 24.95
CA TYR A 88 -31.17 -19.22 26.16
C TYR A 88 -31.38 -18.24 27.31
N HIS A 89 -31.97 -17.06 27.04
CA HIS A 89 -32.14 -15.95 27.98
C HIS A 89 -30.80 -15.54 28.61
N GLU A 90 -29.78 -15.41 27.76
CA GLU A 90 -28.49 -14.84 28.16
C GLU A 90 -28.61 -13.33 28.37
N TYR A 91 -29.40 -12.67 27.53
CA TYR A 91 -29.69 -11.24 27.60
C TYR A 91 -30.45 -10.79 28.87
N ASP A 92 -30.77 -11.69 29.81
CA ASP A 92 -31.51 -11.38 31.04
C ASP A 92 -30.66 -10.59 32.06
N ASP A 93 -29.34 -10.53 31.84
CA ASP A 93 -28.30 -9.96 32.70
C ASP A 93 -27.69 -8.68 32.11
N ASP A 94 -28.29 -8.09 31.08
CA ASP A 94 -27.66 -7.00 30.36
C ASP A 94 -27.77 -5.66 31.12
N TYR A 95 -26.90 -4.72 30.79
CA TYR A 95 -27.07 -3.32 31.16
C TYR A 95 -26.66 -2.39 30.03
N SER A 96 -27.24 -1.21 29.99
CA SER A 96 -26.86 -0.15 29.05
C SER A 96 -26.66 1.18 29.76
N PHE A 97 -25.70 1.97 29.26
CA PHE A 97 -25.38 3.30 29.78
C PHE A 97 -24.83 4.19 28.66
N PHE A 98 -24.50 5.44 28.99
CA PHE A 98 -24.10 6.46 28.01
C PHE A 98 -23.02 7.41 28.52
N ASP A 99 -22.42 8.13 27.59
CA ASP A 99 -21.47 9.22 27.81
C ASP A 99 -21.71 10.32 26.76
N VAL A 100 -22.28 11.46 27.20
CA VAL A 100 -22.60 12.62 26.33
C VAL A 100 -21.34 13.22 25.71
N GLY A 101 -20.31 13.54 26.48
CA GLY A 101 -19.07 14.16 25.96
C GLY A 101 -18.18 13.22 25.12
N LYS A 102 -18.65 12.00 24.84
CA LYS A 102 -18.03 11.06 23.90
C LYS A 102 -19.04 10.58 22.84
N ASP A 103 -20.24 11.13 22.82
CA ASP A 103 -21.37 10.73 21.98
C ASP A 103 -21.59 9.23 21.90
N LEU A 104 -21.43 8.55 23.04
CA LEU A 104 -21.34 7.10 23.10
C LEU A 104 -22.45 6.54 23.98
N THR A 105 -23.21 5.60 23.44
CA THR A 105 -24.01 4.67 24.25
C THR A 105 -23.36 3.30 24.22
N TYR A 106 -23.52 2.49 25.25
CA TYR A 106 -22.92 1.16 25.28
C TYR A 106 -23.76 0.17 26.08
N THR A 107 -23.63 -1.10 25.71
CA THR A 107 -24.32 -2.22 26.34
C THR A 107 -23.37 -3.39 26.56
N ALA A 108 -23.52 -4.06 27.69
CA ALA A 108 -22.69 -5.19 28.07
C ALA A 108 -23.46 -6.18 28.96
N ASP A 109 -22.89 -7.37 29.08
CA ASP A 109 -23.33 -8.39 30.03
C ASP A 109 -22.83 -8.06 31.45
N PHE A 110 -23.71 -8.08 32.44
CA PHE A 110 -23.40 -7.56 33.78
C PHE A 110 -22.43 -8.42 34.58
N ASP A 111 -22.40 -9.74 34.41
CA ASP A 111 -21.51 -10.63 35.16
C ASP A 111 -20.39 -11.27 34.33
N ASP A 112 -20.34 -10.98 33.03
CA ASP A 112 -19.41 -11.53 32.03
C ASP A 112 -19.48 -13.09 31.99
N ASP A 113 -20.71 -13.63 32.11
CA ASP A 113 -20.99 -15.07 32.16
C ASP A 113 -21.99 -15.52 31.08
N CYS A 114 -21.48 -15.85 29.89
CA CYS A 114 -22.28 -16.45 28.81
C CYS A 114 -22.56 -17.96 28.96
N SER A 115 -22.48 -18.53 30.17
CA SER A 115 -22.64 -19.98 30.36
C SER A 115 -24.04 -20.50 30.05
N ARG A 116 -25.06 -19.64 29.94
CA ARG A 116 -26.42 -20.04 29.54
C ARG A 116 -26.49 -20.31 28.04
N ASN A 117 -25.62 -19.71 27.23
CA ASN A 117 -25.49 -19.96 25.81
C ASN A 117 -24.32 -20.90 25.46
N PRO A 118 -24.55 -22.23 25.32
CA PRO A 118 -23.49 -23.19 24.98
C PRO A 118 -22.95 -23.06 23.55
N ARG A 119 -23.52 -22.16 22.71
CA ARG A 119 -23.00 -21.86 21.37
C ARG A 119 -22.01 -20.72 21.35
N TRP A 120 -21.98 -19.90 22.40
CA TRP A 120 -20.99 -18.84 22.54
C TRP A 120 -19.62 -19.45 22.82
N VAL A 121 -18.58 -18.88 22.20
CA VAL A 121 -17.20 -19.33 22.36
C VAL A 121 -16.32 -18.10 22.54
N GLY A 122 -15.74 -17.95 23.73
CA GLY A 122 -14.91 -16.80 24.09
C GLY A 122 -15.54 -15.96 25.19
N PRO A 123 -14.85 -14.89 25.65
CA PRO A 123 -15.43 -13.89 26.55
C PRO A 123 -16.59 -13.15 25.89
N VAL A 124 -17.41 -12.47 26.69
CA VAL A 124 -18.43 -11.55 26.20
C VAL A 124 -17.81 -10.15 26.18
N GLY A 125 -18.01 -9.40 25.10
CA GLY A 125 -17.47 -8.05 24.95
C GLY A 125 -18.52 -6.97 25.23
N VAL A 126 -18.10 -5.71 25.15
CA VAL A 126 -19.00 -4.54 25.17
C VAL A 126 -19.24 -4.06 23.74
N VAL A 127 -20.48 -3.64 23.45
CA VAL A 127 -20.82 -2.97 22.20
C VAL A 127 -21.17 -1.52 22.49
N GLY A 128 -20.47 -0.60 21.84
CA GLY A 128 -20.74 0.82 21.83
C GLY A 128 -21.42 1.27 20.53
N TYR A 129 -22.30 2.26 20.62
CA TYR A 129 -22.93 2.95 19.50
C TYR A 129 -22.55 4.43 19.63
N ALA A 130 -21.58 4.85 18.82
CA ALA A 130 -21.01 6.19 18.86
C ALA A 130 -21.51 7.03 17.69
N PHE A 131 -21.99 8.26 17.95
CA PHE A 131 -22.07 9.24 16.87
C PHE A 131 -20.65 9.68 16.48
N LEU A 132 -20.39 9.71 15.18
CA LEU A 132 -19.16 10.25 14.58
C LEU A 132 -19.43 11.57 13.87
N GLU A 133 -20.65 11.72 13.37
CA GLU A 133 -21.20 12.96 12.82
C GLU A 133 -22.67 13.06 13.22
N SER A 134 -23.08 14.22 13.73
CA SER A 134 -24.48 14.60 13.90
C SER A 134 -24.77 15.93 13.18
N PRO A 135 -26.05 16.31 12.99
CA PRO A 135 -26.38 17.61 12.43
C PRO A 135 -25.80 18.76 13.26
N GLY A 136 -25.34 19.82 12.60
CA GLY A 136 -24.83 21.00 13.28
C GLY A 136 -25.91 22.01 13.68
N ASN A 137 -25.68 22.80 14.73
CA ASN A 137 -26.59 23.88 15.17
C ASN A 137 -25.91 25.25 15.33
N PRO A 138 -25.61 25.96 14.22
CA PRO A 138 -24.78 27.16 14.26
C PRO A 138 -25.56 28.44 14.62
N TYR A 139 -26.52 28.33 15.53
CA TYR A 139 -27.50 29.36 15.79
C TYR A 139 -27.84 29.56 17.26
N ASP A 140 -27.52 28.63 18.16
CA ASP A 140 -27.95 28.67 19.55
C ASP A 140 -26.97 29.42 20.47
N GLY A 141 -25.76 29.70 20.02
CA GLY A 141 -24.73 30.37 20.82
C GLY A 141 -23.97 29.42 21.75
N ILE A 142 -24.12 28.10 21.57
CA ILE A 142 -23.58 27.05 22.43
C ILE A 142 -22.53 26.26 21.63
N ASP A 143 -21.51 25.77 22.33
CA ASP A 143 -20.50 24.84 21.84
C ASP A 143 -20.99 23.42 22.14
N ASN A 144 -21.78 22.84 21.24
CA ASN A 144 -22.60 21.66 21.51
C ASN A 144 -21.78 20.37 21.60
N ASP A 145 -20.70 20.25 20.83
CA ASP A 145 -19.75 19.13 20.87
C ASP A 145 -18.52 19.40 21.73
N GLY A 146 -18.30 20.65 22.16
CA GLY A 146 -17.29 21.01 23.14
C GLY A 146 -15.89 21.15 22.55
N ASP A 147 -15.79 21.36 21.24
CA ASP A 147 -14.53 21.35 20.49
C ASP A 147 -13.79 22.70 20.52
N ALA A 148 -14.39 23.76 21.07
CA ALA A 148 -13.76 25.08 21.16
C ALA A 148 -12.41 25.05 21.89
N ASP A 149 -12.25 24.12 22.84
CA ASP A 149 -10.99 23.90 23.57
C ASP A 149 -9.92 23.15 22.77
N GLU A 150 -10.25 22.58 21.61
CA GLU A 150 -9.36 21.83 20.72
C GLU A 150 -8.63 22.72 19.72
N ASN A 151 -9.04 23.99 19.54
CA ASN A 151 -8.35 24.95 18.67
C ASN A 151 -6.88 25.14 19.09
N LYS A 152 -5.95 24.79 18.20
CA LYS A 152 -4.50 24.81 18.49
C LYS A 152 -3.88 26.20 18.42
N LEU A 153 -4.54 27.17 17.78
CA LEU A 153 -4.00 28.50 17.52
C LEU A 153 -4.53 29.57 18.49
N PHE A 154 -5.79 29.47 18.90
CA PHE A 154 -6.45 30.44 19.76
C PHE A 154 -7.09 29.77 20.97
N PRO A 155 -6.87 30.29 22.20
CA PRO A 155 -7.55 29.74 23.36
C PRO A 155 -9.03 30.11 23.35
N ALA A 156 -9.89 29.14 23.65
CA ALA A 156 -11.33 29.36 23.83
C ALA A 156 -11.63 30.49 24.82
N THR A 157 -12.51 31.41 24.43
CA THR A 157 -12.84 32.62 25.19
C THR A 157 -14.27 32.66 25.71
N GLY A 158 -15.15 31.79 25.21
CA GLY A 158 -16.51 31.62 25.74
C GLY A 158 -16.50 31.08 27.18
N PRO A 159 -17.31 31.60 28.11
CA PRO A 159 -17.46 31.00 29.43
C PRO A 159 -18.09 29.60 29.36
N PHE A 160 -17.82 28.78 30.37
CA PHE A 160 -18.57 27.55 30.63
C PHE A 160 -19.90 27.86 31.32
N PHE A 161 -20.95 27.10 31.01
CA PHE A 161 -22.17 27.12 31.79
C PHE A 161 -21.91 26.83 33.28
N THR A 162 -22.66 27.52 34.13
CA THR A 162 -22.67 27.41 35.57
C THR A 162 -24.11 27.23 36.07
N GLU A 163 -24.27 26.87 37.34
CA GLU A 163 -25.60 26.73 37.92
C GLU A 163 -26.40 28.05 37.88
N ASP A 164 -25.72 29.20 37.94
CA ASP A 164 -26.36 30.53 37.97
C ASP A 164 -27.03 30.89 36.64
N ASP A 165 -26.60 30.30 35.52
CA ASP A 165 -27.14 30.58 34.18
C ASP A 165 -28.57 30.02 34.03
N PHE A 166 -28.93 28.98 34.77
CA PHE A 166 -30.27 28.37 34.78
C PHE A 166 -31.19 28.91 35.89
N VAL A 167 -30.79 29.98 36.59
CA VAL A 167 -31.58 30.56 37.69
C VAL A 167 -32.48 31.67 37.16
N GLU A 168 -33.75 31.70 37.60
CA GLU A 168 -34.70 32.74 37.18
C GLU A 168 -34.14 34.16 37.40
N ARG A 169 -34.05 34.93 36.31
CA ARG A 169 -33.52 36.28 36.28
C ARG A 169 -34.63 37.32 36.40
N LEU A 170 -34.57 38.17 37.44
CA LEU A 170 -35.45 39.33 37.57
C LEU A 170 -35.01 40.45 36.63
N ILE A 171 -35.85 40.80 35.66
CA ILE A 171 -35.55 41.85 34.67
C ILE A 171 -35.82 43.24 35.23
N ASN A 172 -34.80 44.09 35.32
CA ASN A 172 -34.88 45.47 35.84
C ASN A 172 -34.72 46.53 34.74
N ALA A 173 -35.18 47.75 35.03
CA ALA A 173 -34.99 48.87 34.13
C ALA A 173 -33.49 49.23 34.01
N GLY A 174 -32.97 49.27 32.79
CA GLY A 174 -31.56 49.48 32.48
C GLY A 174 -30.77 48.21 32.19
N ASP A 175 -31.34 47.03 32.43
CA ASP A 175 -30.71 45.76 32.07
C ASP A 175 -30.54 45.65 30.54
N LYS A 176 -29.50 44.93 30.14
CA LYS A 176 -29.29 44.53 28.74
C LYS A 176 -29.97 43.19 28.50
N VAL A 177 -30.64 43.11 27.37
CA VAL A 177 -31.29 41.90 26.84
C VAL A 177 -30.92 41.78 25.36
N VAL A 178 -30.90 40.57 24.85
CA VAL A 178 -30.61 40.25 23.45
C VAL A 178 -31.93 39.91 22.77
N LEU A 179 -32.10 40.40 21.54
CA LEU A 179 -33.25 40.10 20.70
C LEU A 179 -32.74 39.40 19.45
N ILE A 180 -33.36 38.27 19.12
CA ILE A 180 -33.01 37.44 17.96
C ILE A 180 -34.09 37.63 16.88
N ASP A 181 -33.70 38.00 15.67
CA ASP A 181 -34.65 38.08 14.54
C ASP A 181 -34.85 36.73 13.83
N ASP A 182 -35.73 36.69 12.82
CA ASP A 182 -36.05 35.45 12.08
C ASP A 182 -34.85 34.90 11.27
N ASP A 183 -33.83 35.73 11.05
CA ASP A 183 -32.56 35.38 10.38
C ASP A 183 -31.45 35.08 11.42
N TYR A 184 -31.80 34.91 12.70
CA TYR A 184 -30.91 34.62 13.83
C TYR A 184 -29.89 35.73 14.16
N ASN A 185 -30.10 36.96 13.66
CA ASN A 185 -29.25 38.08 14.04
C ASN A 185 -29.59 38.57 15.44
N ARG A 186 -28.56 38.80 16.25
CA ARG A 186 -28.68 39.22 17.65
C ARG A 186 -28.49 40.73 17.78
N THR A 187 -29.41 41.37 18.50
CA THR A 187 -29.35 42.82 18.78
C THR A 187 -29.51 43.12 20.26
N LEU A 188 -28.59 43.92 20.81
CA LEU A 188 -28.65 44.36 22.20
C LEU A 188 -29.70 45.46 22.37
N ALA A 189 -30.73 45.18 23.17
CA ALA A 189 -31.71 46.14 23.64
C ALA A 189 -31.47 46.50 25.12
N THR A 190 -32.00 47.66 25.53
CA THR A 190 -31.96 48.09 26.94
C THR A 190 -33.38 48.16 27.47
N VAL A 191 -33.62 47.50 28.60
CA VAL A 191 -34.95 47.44 29.20
C VAL A 191 -35.38 48.83 29.66
N PRO A 192 -36.47 49.40 29.11
CA PRO A 192 -36.92 50.73 29.48
C PRO A 192 -37.60 50.72 30.86
N ALA A 193 -37.80 51.90 31.46
CA ALA A 193 -38.43 52.03 32.79
C ALA A 193 -39.97 51.88 32.80
N HIS A 194 -40.56 51.33 31.74
CA HIS A 194 -42.01 51.10 31.61
C HIS A 194 -42.27 49.74 30.94
N ASP A 195 -43.46 49.18 31.18
CA ASP A 195 -43.89 47.92 30.58
C ASP A 195 -43.68 47.90 29.07
N THR A 196 -43.01 46.87 28.57
CA THR A 196 -42.60 46.75 27.17
C THR A 196 -42.72 45.31 26.72
N THR A 197 -43.12 45.10 25.46
CA THR A 197 -43.09 43.79 24.82
C THR A 197 -41.87 43.73 23.92
N PHE A 198 -41.00 42.74 24.15
CA PHE A 198 -39.90 42.39 23.27
C PHE A 198 -40.37 41.34 22.27
N TYR A 199 -39.79 41.35 21.07
CA TYR A 199 -40.08 40.37 20.03
C TYR A 199 -38.78 39.63 19.71
N THR A 200 -38.83 38.30 19.74
CA THR A 200 -37.69 37.41 19.47
C THR A 200 -38.21 36.19 18.70
N ARG A 201 -37.58 35.85 17.56
CA ARG A 201 -37.93 34.73 16.66
C ARG A 201 -39.43 34.51 16.40
N GLY A 202 -40.17 35.59 16.16
CA GLY A 202 -41.62 35.52 15.88
C GLY A 202 -42.52 35.33 17.12
N ASP A 203 -41.96 35.27 18.33
CA ASP A 203 -42.68 35.32 19.60
C ASP A 203 -42.58 36.70 20.27
N SER A 204 -43.35 36.92 21.33
CA SER A 204 -43.40 38.19 22.06
C SER A 204 -43.39 37.98 23.58
N ILE A 205 -42.37 38.52 24.25
CA ILE A 205 -42.20 38.44 25.70
C ILE A 205 -42.59 39.78 26.33
N PHE A 206 -43.61 39.77 27.20
CA PHE A 206 -44.03 40.96 27.93
C PHE A 206 -43.22 41.13 29.21
N VAL A 207 -42.51 42.25 29.31
CA VAL A 207 -41.66 42.59 30.46
C VAL A 207 -42.21 43.81 31.19
N SER A 208 -42.54 43.60 32.46
CA SER A 208 -42.74 44.66 33.47
C SER A 208 -41.48 44.74 34.37
N PRO A 209 -40.66 45.79 34.21
CA PRO A 209 -39.37 45.91 34.90
C PRO A 209 -39.52 45.90 36.43
N GLY A 210 -38.72 45.08 37.11
CA GLY A 210 -38.73 44.90 38.57
C GLY A 210 -39.82 43.94 39.08
N SER A 211 -40.58 43.31 38.18
CA SER A 211 -41.59 42.28 38.53
C SER A 211 -41.57 41.04 37.65
N THR A 212 -41.03 41.11 36.43
CA THR A 212 -40.98 39.95 35.50
C THR A 212 -39.71 39.17 35.74
N THR A 213 -39.85 37.87 36.01
CA THR A 213 -38.76 36.90 36.03
C THR A 213 -38.83 36.08 34.75
N LEU A 214 -37.68 35.91 34.11
CA LEU A 214 -37.52 35.03 32.96
C LEU A 214 -36.53 33.92 33.34
N ALA A 215 -36.63 32.79 32.66
CA ALA A 215 -35.75 31.64 32.87
C ALA A 215 -35.79 30.76 31.64
N GLU A 216 -34.67 30.11 31.35
CA GLU A 216 -34.52 29.11 30.31
C GLU A 216 -33.76 27.90 30.86
N GLY A 217 -34.04 26.71 30.35
CA GLY A 217 -33.30 25.51 30.74
C GLY A 217 -33.44 25.03 32.18
N ASN A 218 -34.18 25.73 33.04
CA ASN A 218 -34.21 25.49 34.47
C ASN A 218 -34.97 24.21 34.85
N VAL A 219 -34.66 23.65 36.02
CA VAL A 219 -35.35 22.45 36.52
C VAL A 219 -36.67 22.83 37.19
N ILE A 220 -37.77 22.21 36.74
CA ILE A 220 -39.12 22.43 37.29
C ILE A 220 -39.73 21.13 37.83
N LEU A 221 -40.72 21.27 38.71
CA LEU A 221 -41.52 20.13 39.18
C LEU A 221 -42.76 19.94 38.31
N HIS A 222 -42.82 18.83 37.58
CA HIS A 222 -43.99 18.42 36.80
C HIS A 222 -44.49 17.05 37.29
N ASP A 223 -45.76 16.96 37.67
CA ASP A 223 -46.37 15.74 38.23
C ASP A 223 -45.58 15.08 39.39
N GLY A 224 -44.87 15.91 40.17
CA GLY A 224 -44.08 15.46 41.32
C GLY A 224 -42.70 14.88 40.96
N LYS A 225 -42.27 15.01 39.70
CA LYS A 225 -40.91 14.69 39.23
C LYS A 225 -40.18 15.97 38.81
N GLU A 226 -38.87 16.01 39.04
CA GLU A 226 -38.00 17.04 38.49
C GLU A 226 -37.79 16.75 37.01
N ILE A 227 -38.10 17.72 36.15
CA ILE A 227 -37.86 17.68 34.71
C ILE A 227 -37.20 18.99 34.29
N VAL A 228 -36.52 18.99 33.15
CA VAL A 228 -36.11 20.25 32.51
C VAL A 228 -37.38 20.99 32.05
N ASN A 229 -37.39 22.30 32.20
CA ASN A 229 -38.45 23.15 31.68
C ASN A 229 -38.59 22.92 30.15
N PRO A 230 -39.79 22.67 29.60
CA PRO A 230 -39.97 22.42 28.16
C PRO A 230 -39.50 23.54 27.23
N ASN A 231 -39.18 24.69 27.80
CA ASN A 231 -38.63 25.83 27.10
C ASN A 231 -37.13 25.66 26.78
N ALA A 232 -36.49 24.59 27.28
CA ALA A 232 -35.11 24.17 27.00
C ALA A 232 -34.89 23.47 25.63
N TYR A 233 -35.90 23.45 24.77
CA TYR A 233 -35.88 22.82 23.43
C TYR A 233 -37.08 23.30 22.59
N ASP A 234 -37.59 24.50 22.88
CA ASP A 234 -38.75 25.07 22.18
C ASP A 234 -38.36 25.84 20.91
N GLY A 235 -37.09 26.22 20.76
CA GLY A 235 -36.49 26.99 19.68
C GLY A 235 -36.48 28.50 19.96
N VAL A 236 -36.70 28.96 21.18
CA VAL A 236 -36.87 30.37 21.52
C VAL A 236 -36.01 30.75 22.72
N ASP A 237 -35.22 31.82 22.56
CA ASP A 237 -34.58 32.54 23.67
C ASP A 237 -35.66 33.15 24.60
N ASN A 238 -35.95 32.46 25.70
CA ASN A 238 -37.01 32.77 26.65
C ASN A 238 -36.56 33.75 27.74
N ASP A 239 -35.26 33.84 28.00
CA ASP A 239 -34.71 34.68 29.07
C ASP A 239 -34.05 35.99 28.57
N LEU A 240 -33.91 36.10 27.26
CA LEU A 240 -33.38 37.22 26.49
C LEU A 240 -31.90 37.50 26.76
N ASP A 241 -31.09 36.46 26.98
CA ASP A 241 -29.63 36.56 27.10
C ASP A 241 -28.89 36.34 25.76
N GLY A 242 -29.59 35.80 24.76
CA GLY A 242 -29.10 35.56 23.41
C GLY A 242 -28.75 34.10 23.10
N LEU A 243 -28.87 33.20 24.07
CA LEU A 243 -28.77 31.76 23.87
C LEU A 243 -30.13 31.17 23.49
N ILE A 244 -30.15 30.01 22.85
CA ILE A 244 -31.39 29.33 22.46
C ILE A 244 -31.34 27.89 22.98
N ASP A 245 -32.43 27.43 23.58
CA ASP A 245 -32.62 26.07 24.04
C ASP A 245 -31.54 25.62 25.05
N GLU A 246 -31.18 26.52 25.97
CA GLU A 246 -30.32 26.16 27.09
C GLU A 246 -30.95 25.03 27.91
N ASN A 247 -30.15 24.06 28.37
CA ASN A 247 -30.69 22.89 29.03
C ASN A 247 -29.81 22.44 30.20
N TYR A 248 -30.32 22.55 31.43
CA TYR A 248 -29.57 22.23 32.65
C TYR A 248 -29.01 20.81 32.66
N TYR A 249 -29.78 19.83 32.17
CA TYR A 249 -29.35 18.43 32.18
C TYR A 249 -28.43 18.07 31.02
N LEU A 250 -28.37 18.87 29.96
CA LEU A 250 -27.51 18.62 28.80
C LEU A 250 -26.21 19.40 28.89
N HIS A 251 -26.31 20.72 29.11
CA HIS A 251 -25.21 21.70 29.02
C HIS A 251 -24.50 21.97 30.35
N TYR A 252 -24.94 21.38 31.48
CA TYR A 252 -24.32 21.62 32.79
C TYR A 252 -24.21 20.40 33.71
N HIS A 253 -25.33 19.89 34.25
CA HIS A 253 -25.31 18.84 35.29
C HIS A 253 -26.35 17.76 35.04
N GLN A 254 -25.89 16.61 34.57
CA GLN A 254 -26.69 15.40 34.39
C GLN A 254 -26.94 14.74 35.74
N ILE A 255 -28.07 15.06 36.39
CA ILE A 255 -28.47 14.47 37.67
C ILE A 255 -29.84 13.81 37.62
N ARG A 256 -29.91 12.55 38.09
CA ARG A 256 -31.15 11.77 38.20
C ARG A 256 -31.21 10.99 39.50
N LYS A 257 -32.41 10.94 40.10
CA LYS A 257 -32.68 10.24 41.36
C LYS A 257 -33.89 9.32 41.22
N ASP A 258 -33.85 8.16 41.86
CA ASP A 258 -35.02 7.28 41.95
C ASP A 258 -36.10 7.83 42.90
N GLN A 259 -37.25 7.15 42.97
CA GLN A 259 -38.35 7.49 43.88
C GLN A 259 -37.98 7.48 45.37
N LYS A 260 -36.85 6.86 45.74
CA LYS A 260 -36.34 6.79 47.12
C LYS A 260 -35.27 7.86 47.39
N GLY A 261 -34.89 8.64 46.38
CA GLY A 261 -33.86 9.68 46.45
C GLY A 261 -32.43 9.17 46.27
N ASN A 262 -32.23 7.92 45.80
CA ASN A 262 -30.90 7.42 45.46
C ASN A 262 -30.45 8.06 44.15
N ILE A 263 -29.18 8.46 44.07
CA ILE A 263 -28.57 9.04 42.87
C ILE A 263 -28.31 7.91 41.86
N LEU A 264 -28.92 8.03 40.69
CA LEU A 264 -28.72 7.10 39.57
C LEU A 264 -27.65 7.65 38.62
N ILE A 265 -27.80 8.92 38.24
CA ILE A 265 -26.86 9.68 37.40
C ILE A 265 -26.39 10.91 38.16
N ASP A 266 -25.09 11.19 38.12
CA ASP A 266 -24.46 12.41 38.63
C ASP A 266 -23.16 12.67 37.86
N LYS A 267 -23.25 13.46 36.77
CA LYS A 267 -22.12 13.82 35.91
C LYS A 267 -22.19 15.30 35.53
N PHE A 268 -21.10 16.03 35.75
CA PHE A 268 -20.94 17.39 35.25
C PHE A 268 -20.49 17.36 33.79
N ASN A 269 -21.12 18.18 32.96
CA ASN A 269 -20.82 18.36 31.55
C ASN A 269 -21.03 19.84 31.14
N PRO A 270 -20.34 20.81 31.79
CA PRO A 270 -20.45 22.20 31.38
C PRO A 270 -19.83 22.37 30.00
N VAL A 271 -20.60 22.88 29.04
CA VAL A 271 -20.12 23.29 27.71
C VAL A 271 -19.92 24.80 27.64
N ARG A 272 -19.21 25.28 26.62
CA ARG A 272 -18.99 26.72 26.41
C ARG A 272 -20.17 27.36 25.71
N HIS A 273 -20.31 28.67 25.88
CA HIS A 273 -21.32 29.46 25.19
C HIS A 273 -20.84 30.89 24.94
N LYS A 274 -21.56 31.61 24.09
CA LYS A 274 -21.35 33.04 23.81
C LYS A 274 -22.05 33.91 24.86
N ASP A 275 -21.30 34.78 25.51
CA ASP A 275 -21.87 35.83 26.35
C ASP A 275 -22.08 37.09 25.51
N TYR A 276 -23.27 37.22 24.92
CA TYR A 276 -23.62 38.35 24.05
C TYR A 276 -23.75 39.68 24.80
N ILE A 277 -23.97 39.65 26.13
CA ILE A 277 -24.12 40.85 26.95
C ILE A 277 -22.77 41.47 27.27
N ASN A 278 -21.77 40.66 27.63
CA ASN A 278 -20.43 41.11 28.00
C ASN A 278 -19.41 41.00 26.85
N GLY A 279 -19.76 40.31 25.76
CA GLY A 279 -18.97 40.17 24.55
C GLY A 279 -17.85 39.12 24.64
N LEU A 280 -18.04 38.06 25.44
CA LEU A 280 -17.10 36.94 25.55
C LEU A 280 -17.51 35.82 24.58
N GLY A 281 -16.53 35.09 24.01
CA GLY A 281 -16.81 34.03 23.03
C GLY A 281 -17.29 34.50 21.65
N LEU A 282 -17.54 35.80 21.43
CA LEU A 282 -18.10 36.29 20.16
C LEU A 282 -17.16 36.18 18.93
N ASN A 283 -15.86 35.99 19.15
CA ASN A 283 -14.88 35.75 18.09
C ASN A 283 -14.29 34.32 18.18
N ASP A 284 -14.90 33.47 19.01
CA ASP A 284 -14.59 32.05 19.01
C ASP A 284 -15.21 31.46 17.75
N LEU A 285 -14.38 30.92 16.86
CA LEU A 285 -14.84 30.40 15.57
C LEU A 285 -15.43 29.01 15.71
N LEU A 286 -15.00 28.26 16.73
CA LEU A 286 -15.51 26.95 17.15
C LEU A 286 -16.64 27.07 18.19
N ILE A 287 -17.46 28.12 18.07
CA ILE A 287 -18.75 28.16 18.72
C ILE A 287 -19.73 28.58 17.64
N ASP A 288 -20.78 27.81 17.38
CA ASP A 288 -21.69 27.95 16.22
C ASP A 288 -20.99 27.85 14.84
N GLU A 289 -19.93 27.05 14.70
CA GLU A 289 -19.18 26.86 13.45
C GLU A 289 -20.02 26.21 12.35
N ARG A 290 -19.62 26.49 11.11
CA ARG A 290 -20.35 26.13 9.90
C ARG A 290 -19.39 25.61 8.85
N ARG A 291 -19.87 24.59 8.15
CA ARG A 291 -19.23 24.00 6.97
C ARG A 291 -19.62 24.65 5.64
N ASP A 292 -20.19 25.85 5.70
CA ASP A 292 -20.72 26.55 4.53
C ASP A 292 -20.49 28.07 4.53
N ASP A 293 -19.54 28.54 5.36
CA ASP A 293 -19.24 29.97 5.51
C ASP A 293 -17.91 30.39 4.86
N GLY A 294 -17.09 29.44 4.39
CA GLY A 294 -15.84 29.70 3.70
C GLY A 294 -14.71 30.10 4.63
N ILE A 295 -14.79 29.72 5.91
CA ILE A 295 -13.78 29.95 6.93
C ILE A 295 -13.18 28.59 7.32
N ASP A 296 -11.88 28.59 7.58
CA ASP A 296 -11.16 27.47 8.18
C ASP A 296 -11.20 27.67 9.71
N ASN A 297 -12.19 27.09 10.39
CA ASN A 297 -12.60 27.46 11.74
C ASN A 297 -11.62 26.97 12.81
N ASP A 298 -11.09 25.76 12.63
CA ASP A 298 -10.12 25.13 13.54
C ASP A 298 -8.65 25.40 13.12
N SER A 299 -8.45 25.93 11.91
CA SER A 299 -7.17 26.28 11.31
C SER A 299 -6.26 25.09 11.02
N ASP A 300 -6.84 23.97 10.61
CA ASP A 300 -6.10 22.75 10.29
C ASP A 300 -5.80 22.58 8.78
N TRP A 301 -6.41 23.39 7.90
CA TRP A 301 -6.12 23.41 6.46
C TRP A 301 -4.69 23.83 6.16
N ASN A 302 -3.97 23.03 5.37
CA ASN A 302 -2.58 23.28 5.04
C ASN A 302 -2.37 23.52 3.53
N PRO A 303 -1.88 24.70 3.10
CA PRO A 303 -1.65 25.01 1.68
C PRO A 303 -0.60 24.12 0.99
N GLU A 304 0.26 23.42 1.74
CA GLU A 304 1.21 22.47 1.16
C GLU A 304 0.56 21.13 0.81
N PHE A 305 -0.54 20.77 1.50
CA PHE A 305 -1.09 19.43 1.43
C PHE A 305 -2.52 19.31 0.97
N ASP A 306 -3.34 20.32 1.26
CA ASP A 306 -4.79 20.34 1.06
C ASP A 306 -5.21 21.21 -0.12
N ASP A 307 -4.28 22.00 -0.68
CA ASP A 307 -4.43 22.79 -1.90
C ASP A 307 -4.41 21.90 -3.17
N VAL A 308 -5.39 21.01 -3.25
CA VAL A 308 -5.56 19.99 -4.31
C VAL A 308 -6.70 20.31 -5.27
N GLY A 309 -7.33 21.47 -5.12
CA GLY A 309 -8.43 21.93 -5.94
C GLY A 309 -9.80 21.33 -5.59
N ALA A 310 -10.83 21.89 -6.23
CA ALA A 310 -12.24 21.67 -5.90
C ALA A 310 -12.75 20.23 -6.13
N ASP A 311 -12.03 19.41 -6.90
CA ASP A 311 -12.33 17.98 -7.04
C ASP A 311 -11.64 17.09 -5.99
N GLY A 312 -10.83 17.68 -5.11
CA GLY A 312 -10.14 17.00 -4.02
C GLY A 312 -8.99 16.11 -4.48
N LEU A 313 -8.55 16.23 -5.74
CA LEU A 313 -7.56 15.34 -6.36
C LEU A 313 -6.40 16.12 -6.95
N ILE A 314 -5.20 15.83 -6.43
CA ILE A 314 -3.96 16.41 -6.96
C ILE A 314 -3.69 16.01 -8.43
N GLY A 315 -3.16 16.95 -9.21
CA GLY A 315 -2.70 16.77 -10.58
C GLY A 315 -3.79 16.85 -11.65
N THR A 316 -5.00 17.27 -11.30
CA THR A 316 -6.13 17.40 -12.23
C THR A 316 -6.15 18.77 -12.94
N ASN A 317 -5.40 19.75 -12.41
CA ASN A 317 -5.35 21.16 -12.79
C ASN A 317 -6.75 21.79 -12.82
N ASP A 318 -7.56 21.49 -11.81
CA ASP A 318 -8.91 22.02 -11.69
C ASP A 318 -8.91 23.37 -10.92
N ARG A 319 -10.07 23.81 -10.43
CA ARG A 319 -10.20 25.15 -9.81
C ARG A 319 -9.78 25.07 -8.35
N GLY A 320 -8.82 25.90 -7.94
CA GLY A 320 -8.34 25.99 -6.56
C GLY A 320 -6.92 25.46 -6.43
N GLU A 321 -6.58 24.42 -7.22
CA GLU A 321 -5.31 23.72 -7.10
C GLU A 321 -4.06 24.61 -7.26
N GLY A 322 -3.22 24.62 -6.23
CA GLY A 322 -1.93 25.31 -6.16
C GLY A 322 -2.03 26.82 -6.02
N ASP A 323 -3.18 27.37 -5.60
CA ASP A 323 -3.40 28.80 -5.46
C ASP A 323 -3.13 29.35 -4.04
N GLY A 324 -2.89 28.45 -3.09
CA GLY A 324 -2.55 28.73 -1.70
C GLY A 324 -3.72 29.26 -0.87
N VAL A 325 -4.95 29.07 -1.31
CA VAL A 325 -6.19 29.50 -0.63
C VAL A 325 -7.18 28.34 -0.54
N PRO A 326 -7.81 28.11 0.63
CA PRO A 326 -8.83 27.09 0.77
C PRO A 326 -9.95 27.24 -0.27
N THR A 327 -10.24 26.16 -0.99
CA THR A 327 -11.26 26.08 -2.03
C THR A 327 -12.30 25.00 -1.69
N PRO A 328 -13.61 25.30 -1.77
CA PRO A 328 -14.64 24.30 -1.46
C PRO A 328 -14.48 23.01 -2.30
N GLY A 329 -14.32 21.89 -1.61
CA GLY A 329 -14.05 20.56 -2.20
C GLY A 329 -12.67 20.01 -1.87
N GLU A 330 -11.75 20.87 -1.39
CA GLU A 330 -10.46 20.46 -0.84
C GLU A 330 -10.63 19.76 0.52
N PRO A 331 -9.71 18.86 0.94
CA PRO A 331 -9.71 18.28 2.28
C PRO A 331 -9.62 19.35 3.38
N ASN A 332 -10.08 19.04 4.59
CA ASN A 332 -9.92 19.92 5.76
C ASN A 332 -10.44 21.34 5.52
N PHE A 333 -11.55 21.47 4.78
CA PHE A 333 -12.19 22.76 4.55
C PHE A 333 -13.69 22.66 4.25
N ASP A 334 -14.51 23.39 4.99
CA ASP A 334 -15.96 23.51 4.87
C ASP A 334 -16.63 22.12 4.75
N GLN A 335 -17.14 21.77 3.56
CA GLN A 335 -17.98 20.59 3.35
C GLN A 335 -17.26 19.25 3.56
N THR A 336 -15.94 19.25 3.46
CA THR A 336 -15.08 18.06 3.59
C THR A 336 -14.51 17.92 5.00
N ASP A 337 -14.55 19.00 5.79
CA ASP A 337 -14.18 19.01 7.19
C ASP A 337 -15.42 18.81 8.04
N VAL A 338 -15.45 17.79 8.89
CA VAL A 338 -16.64 17.53 9.71
C VAL A 338 -16.54 18.20 11.06
N ASP A 339 -15.32 18.46 11.53
CA ASP A 339 -14.94 19.18 12.73
C ASP A 339 -15.45 20.62 12.67
N GLU A 340 -15.57 21.22 11.49
CA GLU A 340 -16.05 22.59 11.30
C GLU A 340 -17.58 22.76 11.40
N SER A 341 -18.26 21.88 12.11
CA SER A 341 -19.70 21.95 12.34
C SER A 341 -19.98 21.83 13.83
N ASP A 342 -20.74 22.76 14.40
CA ASP A 342 -21.15 22.69 15.81
C ASP A 342 -22.13 21.53 16.05
N GLN A 343 -21.59 20.35 16.31
CA GLN A 343 -22.37 19.11 16.29
C GLN A 343 -23.23 19.00 17.54
N ILE A 344 -24.52 18.74 17.34
CA ILE A 344 -25.49 18.63 18.45
C ILE A 344 -25.18 17.43 19.38
N GLY A 345 -24.61 16.36 18.83
CA GLY A 345 -24.19 15.18 19.59
C GLY A 345 -25.34 14.37 20.22
N LEU A 346 -25.03 13.64 21.29
CA LEU A 346 -25.95 12.80 22.06
C LEU A 346 -26.70 13.61 23.11
N THR A 347 -28.01 13.86 22.90
CA THR A 347 -28.79 14.74 23.77
C THR A 347 -29.87 14.06 24.59
N SER A 348 -30.17 12.79 24.30
CA SER A 348 -31.16 11.98 25.03
C SER A 348 -30.73 10.53 25.13
N PHE A 349 -31.07 9.87 26.24
CA PHE A 349 -30.86 8.44 26.45
C PHE A 349 -31.85 7.90 27.47
N GLU A 350 -32.51 6.79 27.15
CA GLU A 350 -33.30 6.04 28.11
C GLU A 350 -33.01 4.55 28.00
N TYR A 351 -32.59 3.94 29.12
CA TYR A 351 -32.59 2.50 29.30
C TYR A 351 -33.87 2.10 30.07
N PHE A 352 -34.72 1.26 29.48
CA PHE A 352 -36.01 0.90 30.06
C PHE A 352 -36.16 -0.62 30.25
N THR A 353 -36.74 -0.98 31.40
CA THR A 353 -36.94 -2.37 31.83
C THR A 353 -38.39 -2.57 32.32
N PRO A 354 -39.11 -3.60 31.83
CA PRO A 354 -38.65 -4.71 30.99
C PRO A 354 -38.49 -4.32 29.50
N ALA A 355 -37.71 -5.10 28.76
CA ALA A 355 -37.64 -4.99 27.30
C ALA A 355 -39.03 -4.97 26.65
N ARG A 356 -39.15 -4.25 25.52
CA ARG A 356 -40.41 -4.00 24.79
C ARG A 356 -41.47 -3.20 25.56
N GLU A 357 -41.08 -2.42 26.57
CA GLU A 357 -42.00 -1.49 27.25
C GLU A 357 -42.53 -0.40 26.30
N PHE A 358 -41.71 0.03 25.35
CA PHE A 358 -42.06 1.03 24.34
C PHE A 358 -42.76 0.42 23.12
N SER A 359 -43.74 1.16 22.57
CA SER A 359 -44.42 0.84 21.32
C SER A 359 -44.14 1.92 20.27
N MET A 360 -43.54 1.51 19.15
CA MET A 360 -43.26 2.39 17.99
C MET A 360 -44.50 3.08 17.38
N ALA A 361 -45.71 2.65 17.75
CA ALA A 361 -46.97 3.27 17.34
C ALA A 361 -47.46 4.40 18.28
N ASP A 362 -46.70 4.76 19.33
CA ASP A 362 -47.04 5.87 20.23
C ASP A 362 -46.07 7.05 20.04
N ASP A 363 -46.37 7.89 19.04
CA ASP A 363 -45.52 9.03 18.64
C ASP A 363 -45.18 9.98 19.79
N GLU A 364 -46.13 10.22 20.70
CA GLU A 364 -45.94 11.16 21.83
C GLU A 364 -44.97 10.59 22.87
N ASP A 365 -45.01 9.27 23.07
CA ASP A 365 -44.04 8.58 23.93
C ASP A 365 -42.65 8.64 23.29
N LEU A 366 -42.55 8.39 21.97
CA LEU A 366 -41.29 8.47 21.22
C LEU A 366 -40.66 9.87 21.30
N TRP A 367 -41.43 10.92 21.01
CA TRP A 367 -40.98 12.31 21.09
C TRP A 367 -40.53 12.69 22.49
N ARG A 368 -41.22 12.23 23.54
CA ARG A 368 -40.80 12.48 24.92
C ARG A 368 -39.46 11.83 25.24
N ARG A 369 -39.24 10.57 24.80
CA ARG A 369 -38.02 9.81 25.09
C ARG A 369 -36.79 10.33 24.35
N LEU A 370 -37.01 10.96 23.18
CA LEU A 370 -35.97 11.58 22.37
C LEU A 370 -35.79 13.09 22.67
N ALA A 371 -36.43 13.61 23.71
CA ALA A 371 -36.34 15.03 24.03
C ALA A 371 -34.93 15.40 24.58
N PRO A 372 -34.32 16.52 24.15
CA PRO A 372 -33.04 16.97 24.67
C PRO A 372 -33.03 17.11 26.20
N GLY A 373 -32.00 16.59 26.86
CA GLY A 373 -31.88 16.55 28.32
C GLY A 373 -32.72 15.44 28.99
N TYR A 374 -33.38 14.58 28.22
CA TYR A 374 -34.07 13.41 28.73
C TYR A 374 -33.11 12.22 28.89
N PHE A 375 -32.51 12.17 30.08
CA PHE A 375 -31.65 11.05 30.51
C PHE A 375 -32.36 10.23 31.58
N GLU A 376 -32.66 8.96 31.31
CA GLU A 376 -33.35 8.06 32.25
C GLU A 376 -32.68 6.67 32.27
N VAL A 377 -32.55 6.11 33.46
CA VAL A 377 -31.95 4.79 33.69
C VAL A 377 -32.73 4.03 34.78
N PRO A 378 -32.75 2.69 34.74
CA PRO A 378 -33.42 1.91 35.76
C PRO A 378 -32.70 2.01 37.11
N SER A 379 -33.41 1.64 38.18
CA SER A 379 -32.85 1.60 39.55
C SER A 379 -31.72 0.58 39.76
N SER A 380 -31.39 -0.22 38.73
CA SER A 380 -30.19 -1.06 38.69
C SER A 380 -28.92 -0.25 38.42
N ILE A 381 -29.01 0.98 37.91
CA ILE A 381 -27.88 1.91 37.79
C ILE A 381 -27.83 2.80 39.03
N VAL A 382 -26.70 2.88 39.71
CA VAL A 382 -26.47 3.72 40.89
C VAL A 382 -25.12 4.42 40.77
N ASN A 383 -25.08 5.74 40.97
CA ASN A 383 -23.87 6.56 40.82
C ASN A 383 -23.12 6.29 39.49
N ASN A 384 -23.82 6.34 38.35
CA ASN A 384 -23.28 6.11 37.01
C ASN A 384 -22.75 4.68 36.75
N LYS A 385 -23.12 3.69 37.59
CA LYS A 385 -22.63 2.30 37.45
C LYS A 385 -23.76 1.28 37.59
N PRO A 386 -23.72 0.16 36.85
CA PRO A 386 -24.65 -0.93 37.05
C PRO A 386 -24.34 -1.66 38.36
N GLU A 387 -25.38 -1.96 39.14
CA GLU A 387 -25.34 -2.77 40.37
C GLU A 387 -25.98 -4.15 40.17
N ARG A 388 -26.74 -4.33 39.08
CA ARG A 388 -27.26 -5.63 38.59
C ARG A 388 -27.64 -5.55 37.11
N GLY A 389 -27.63 -6.69 36.43
CA GLY A 389 -28.17 -6.87 35.07
C GLY A 389 -29.69 -7.03 35.05
N GLU A 390 -30.32 -6.66 33.93
CA GLU A 390 -31.75 -6.78 33.63
C GLU A 390 -31.99 -6.93 32.11
N ASP A 391 -33.09 -7.57 31.70
CA ASP A 391 -33.56 -7.59 30.29
C ASP A 391 -34.21 -6.24 29.93
N GLY A 392 -33.53 -5.42 29.13
CA GLY A 392 -33.99 -4.10 28.73
C GLY A 392 -33.67 -3.74 27.29
N ASP A 393 -34.28 -2.66 26.81
CA ASP A 393 -33.92 -2.02 25.56
C ASP A 393 -33.53 -0.57 25.87
N PHE A 394 -32.77 0.07 24.98
CA PHE A 394 -32.49 1.50 25.12
C PHE A 394 -32.77 2.28 23.84
N ILE A 395 -33.13 3.54 24.02
CA ILE A 395 -33.31 4.50 22.94
C ILE A 395 -32.48 5.74 23.23
N TYR A 396 -31.91 6.33 22.19
CA TYR A 396 -31.15 7.56 22.29
C TYR A 396 -31.29 8.37 21.00
N GLY A 397 -30.94 9.66 21.06
CA GLY A 397 -30.99 10.51 19.89
C GLY A 397 -30.18 11.80 20.02
N SER A 398 -30.06 12.46 18.87
CA SER A 398 -29.53 13.81 18.73
C SER A 398 -30.58 14.85 19.11
N GLY A 399 -30.15 16.09 19.35
CA GLY A 399 -31.07 17.18 19.63
C GLY A 399 -31.95 17.53 18.42
N TYR A 400 -32.89 18.46 18.64
CA TYR A 400 -33.79 18.90 17.59
C TYR A 400 -33.11 19.86 16.64
N PHE A 401 -33.21 19.59 15.34
CA PHE A 401 -32.71 20.49 14.31
C PHE A 401 -33.77 20.72 13.23
N PRO A 402 -33.73 21.87 12.53
CA PRO A 402 -34.59 22.12 11.38
C PRO A 402 -34.09 21.36 10.14
N LEU A 403 -35.02 20.85 9.32
CA LEU A 403 -34.72 20.24 8.01
C LEU A 403 -35.59 20.88 6.92
N ARG A 404 -35.04 21.84 6.21
CA ARG A 404 -35.73 22.64 5.20
C ARG A 404 -35.95 21.87 3.90
N ALA A 405 -36.91 22.31 3.10
CA ALA A 405 -37.20 21.73 1.79
C ALA A 405 -35.97 21.82 0.85
N GLY A 406 -35.52 20.68 0.33
CA GLY A 406 -34.33 20.55 -0.52
C GLY A 406 -33.02 20.31 0.23
N GLU A 407 -33.02 20.45 1.56
CA GLU A 407 -31.84 20.28 2.40
C GLU A 407 -31.46 18.79 2.55
N THR A 408 -30.15 18.52 2.68
CA THR A 408 -29.62 17.20 2.99
C THR A 408 -28.80 17.29 4.26
N GLN A 409 -29.15 16.47 5.24
CA GLN A 409 -28.39 16.32 6.48
C GLN A 409 -27.65 14.98 6.48
N ARG A 410 -26.42 15.00 6.98
CA ARG A 410 -25.58 13.82 7.12
C ARG A 410 -25.54 13.39 8.58
N PHE A 411 -25.34 12.10 8.78
CA PHE A 411 -25.32 11.48 10.09
C PHE A 411 -24.47 10.22 10.00
N SER A 412 -23.45 10.12 10.85
CA SER A 412 -22.49 9.01 10.84
C SER A 412 -22.43 8.36 12.21
N LEU A 413 -22.46 7.02 12.22
CA LEU A 413 -22.48 6.21 13.43
C LEU A 413 -21.46 5.07 13.33
N ALA A 414 -20.80 4.76 14.44
CA ALA A 414 -19.99 3.56 14.56
C ALA A 414 -20.54 2.59 15.60
N LEU A 415 -20.59 1.31 15.23
CA LEU A 415 -20.61 0.23 16.20
C LEU A 415 -19.16 -0.04 16.56
N VAL A 416 -18.82 0.21 17.82
CA VAL A 416 -17.48 0.05 18.38
C VAL A 416 -17.51 -1.16 19.29
N TYR A 417 -16.59 -2.09 19.12
CA TYR A 417 -16.50 -3.28 19.96
C TYR A 417 -15.30 -3.15 20.88
N GLY A 418 -15.42 -3.59 22.14
CA GLY A 418 -14.32 -3.60 23.08
C GLY A 418 -14.29 -4.89 23.91
N ASP A 419 -13.10 -5.29 24.34
CA ASP A 419 -12.93 -6.28 25.39
C ASP A 419 -13.55 -5.75 26.69
N GLY A 420 -14.27 -6.59 27.42
CA GLY A 420 -14.83 -6.25 28.73
C GLY A 420 -16.30 -6.61 28.90
N GLY A 421 -16.72 -6.54 30.16
CA GLY A 421 -18.03 -6.93 30.69
C GLY A 421 -17.94 -6.95 32.22
N GLY A 422 -19.04 -7.17 32.93
CA GLY A 422 -18.98 -7.34 34.38
C GLY A 422 -19.31 -6.09 35.22
N PRO A 423 -19.48 -6.25 36.55
CA PRO A 423 -20.01 -5.21 37.45
C PRO A 423 -19.03 -4.05 37.70
N ASN A 424 -17.78 -4.18 37.28
CA ASN A 424 -16.75 -3.16 37.47
C ASN A 424 -16.62 -2.19 36.29
N VAL A 425 -17.39 -2.39 35.21
CA VAL A 425 -17.42 -1.57 33.98
C VAL A 425 -16.00 -1.26 33.48
N ASP A 426 -15.34 -2.24 32.88
CA ASP A 426 -14.08 -2.01 32.16
C ASP A 426 -14.39 -1.72 30.69
N ILE A 427 -14.69 -0.45 30.38
CA ILE A 427 -14.93 0.04 29.02
C ILE A 427 -13.69 0.71 28.42
N ALA A 428 -12.51 0.54 29.03
CA ALA A 428 -11.30 1.24 28.60
C ALA A 428 -10.94 0.92 27.14
N ASP A 429 -11.08 -0.35 26.75
CA ASP A 429 -10.83 -0.78 25.38
C ASP A 429 -11.88 -0.23 24.41
N LEU A 430 -13.16 -0.21 24.80
CA LEU A 430 -14.23 0.41 24.01
C LEU A 430 -13.99 1.90 23.78
N LEU A 431 -13.64 2.66 24.82
CA LEU A 431 -13.38 4.10 24.72
C LEU A 431 -12.20 4.40 23.80
N LYS A 432 -11.16 3.57 23.88
CA LYS A 432 -9.99 3.67 23.03
C LYS A 432 -10.31 3.35 21.57
N ASN A 433 -11.14 2.33 21.31
CA ASN A 433 -11.62 2.03 19.97
C ASN A 433 -12.53 3.16 19.44
N ARG A 434 -13.37 3.79 20.29
CA ARG A 434 -14.16 4.98 19.91
C ARG A 434 -13.24 6.12 19.46
N GLU A 435 -12.20 6.43 20.21
CA GLU A 435 -11.25 7.50 19.84
C GLU A 435 -10.52 7.18 18.53
N THR A 436 -10.17 5.92 18.30
CA THR A 436 -9.52 5.48 17.06
C THR A 436 -10.46 5.64 15.86
N VAL A 437 -11.73 5.27 16.02
CA VAL A 437 -12.77 5.41 14.99
C VAL A 437 -13.03 6.87 14.65
N GLN A 438 -13.07 7.77 15.65
CA GLN A 438 -13.23 9.20 15.38
C GLN A 438 -12.07 9.73 14.54
N LYS A 439 -10.83 9.38 14.88
CA LYS A 439 -9.65 9.78 14.08
C LYS A 439 -9.72 9.29 12.63
N ILE A 440 -10.13 8.03 12.43
CA ILE A 440 -10.32 7.45 11.08
C ILE A 440 -11.39 8.23 10.31
N TYR A 441 -12.47 8.62 10.99
CA TYR A 441 -13.55 9.39 10.41
C TYR A 441 -13.11 10.79 9.98
N ASN A 442 -12.46 11.55 10.88
CA ASN A 442 -11.95 12.90 10.57
C ASN A 442 -10.87 12.85 9.46
N SER A 443 -10.11 11.75 9.36
CA SER A 443 -9.18 11.54 8.24
C SER A 443 -9.83 11.10 6.92
N ASP A 444 -11.15 11.27 6.74
CA ASP A 444 -11.92 10.85 5.54
C ASP A 444 -11.66 9.38 5.13
N TYR A 445 -11.49 8.51 6.13
CA TYR A 445 -11.15 7.09 5.92
C TYR A 445 -9.87 6.85 5.10
N ARG A 446 -8.98 7.85 5.02
CA ARG A 446 -7.73 7.76 4.27
C ARG A 446 -6.70 7.05 5.13
N PHE A 447 -6.28 5.90 4.64
CA PHE A 447 -5.22 5.11 5.23
C PHE A 447 -4.00 5.13 4.31
N PRO A 448 -2.77 5.27 4.84
CA PRO A 448 -1.55 4.91 4.13
C PRO A 448 -1.74 3.52 3.49
N PRO A 449 -1.72 3.38 2.15
CA PRO A 449 -1.95 2.10 1.51
C PRO A 449 -0.68 1.24 1.56
N ALA A 450 -0.86 -0.06 1.76
CA ALA A 450 0.26 -0.99 1.57
C ALA A 450 0.84 -0.88 0.14
N PRO A 451 2.13 -1.23 -0.08
CA PRO A 451 2.76 -1.12 -1.38
C PRO A 451 2.03 -1.88 -2.50
N ASP A 452 2.32 -1.52 -3.74
CA ASP A 452 1.80 -2.18 -4.92
C ASP A 452 2.04 -3.71 -4.87
N LYS A 453 1.03 -4.53 -5.22
CA LYS A 453 1.14 -6.00 -5.10
C LYS A 453 2.19 -6.57 -6.09
N PRO A 454 3.14 -7.41 -5.63
CA PRO A 454 4.05 -8.11 -6.52
C PRO A 454 3.35 -9.26 -7.24
N THR A 455 3.84 -9.63 -8.42
CA THR A 455 3.36 -10.79 -9.19
C THR A 455 4.13 -12.05 -8.82
N LEU A 456 3.49 -12.99 -8.12
CA LEU A 456 4.09 -14.23 -7.68
C LEU A 456 3.92 -15.37 -8.71
N THR A 457 5.01 -16.08 -8.99
CA THR A 457 5.00 -17.38 -9.66
C THR A 457 5.56 -18.47 -8.75
N ALA A 458 4.92 -19.65 -8.75
CA ALA A 458 5.34 -20.82 -7.98
C ALA A 458 5.55 -22.04 -8.90
N VAL A 459 6.75 -22.59 -8.87
CA VAL A 459 7.17 -23.72 -9.72
C VAL A 459 7.29 -24.98 -8.86
N PRO A 460 6.47 -26.02 -9.12
CA PRO A 460 6.56 -27.28 -8.40
C PRO A 460 7.83 -28.06 -8.79
N GLY A 461 8.48 -28.69 -7.81
CA GLY A 461 9.60 -29.61 -8.03
C GLY A 461 9.57 -30.81 -7.09
N ASP A 462 10.52 -31.74 -7.28
CA ASP A 462 10.64 -32.95 -6.45
C ASP A 462 11.12 -32.59 -5.04
N GLY A 463 10.20 -32.55 -4.07
CA GLY A 463 10.47 -32.20 -2.67
C GLY A 463 10.81 -30.73 -2.46
N LYS A 464 10.43 -29.85 -3.41
CA LYS A 464 10.66 -28.41 -3.32
C LYS A 464 9.62 -27.60 -4.08
N VAL A 465 9.50 -26.32 -3.75
CA VAL A 465 8.79 -25.31 -4.55
C VAL A 465 9.73 -24.13 -4.74
N THR A 466 9.92 -23.68 -5.98
CA THR A 466 10.64 -22.44 -6.28
C THR A 466 9.61 -21.32 -6.46
N LEU A 467 9.75 -20.24 -5.71
CA LEU A 467 8.96 -19.03 -5.83
C LEU A 467 9.81 -17.94 -6.47
N TYR A 468 9.22 -17.12 -7.33
CA TYR A 468 9.84 -15.88 -7.81
C TYR A 468 8.78 -14.82 -8.12
N TRP A 469 9.16 -13.55 -8.05
CA TRP A 469 8.23 -12.43 -8.22
C TRP A 469 8.86 -11.21 -8.89
N ASP A 470 8.02 -10.26 -9.32
CA ASP A 470 8.45 -9.01 -9.95
C ASP A 470 8.77 -7.90 -8.92
N ARG A 471 9.50 -6.87 -9.37
CA ARG A 471 9.93 -5.70 -8.59
C ARG A 471 8.88 -4.59 -8.52
N LYS A 472 7.60 -4.88 -8.82
CA LYS A 472 6.58 -3.84 -9.01
C LYS A 472 6.38 -3.01 -7.74
N ALA A 473 6.45 -3.66 -6.57
CA ALA A 473 6.20 -3.03 -5.28
C ALA A 473 7.23 -1.98 -4.88
N GLU A 474 8.49 -2.12 -5.32
CA GLU A 474 9.61 -1.23 -4.97
C GLU A 474 9.40 0.21 -5.46
N LYS A 475 8.54 0.42 -6.46
CA LYS A 475 8.20 1.72 -7.03
C LYS A 475 6.85 2.25 -6.57
N SER A 476 6.31 1.70 -5.49
CA SER A 476 5.04 2.14 -4.92
C SER A 476 5.20 3.47 -4.19
N PHE A 477 4.38 4.45 -4.56
CA PHE A 477 4.30 5.74 -3.90
C PHE A 477 3.12 5.75 -2.92
N ASP A 478 3.36 6.15 -1.68
CA ASP A 478 2.31 6.36 -0.68
C ASP A 478 1.71 7.77 -0.84
N PRO A 479 0.43 7.92 -1.21
CA PRO A 479 -0.22 9.22 -1.40
C PRO A 479 -0.53 9.97 -0.10
N VAL A 480 -0.62 9.27 1.05
CA VAL A 480 -0.87 9.87 2.36
C VAL A 480 0.45 10.40 2.94
N LEU A 481 1.51 9.60 2.91
CA LEU A 481 2.84 10.00 3.39
C LEU A 481 3.63 10.83 2.36
N LYS A 482 3.15 10.90 1.12
CA LYS A 482 3.79 11.58 -0.02
C LYS A 482 5.25 11.15 -0.24
N THR A 483 5.54 9.86 -0.04
CA THR A 483 6.90 9.30 -0.15
C THR A 483 6.91 7.88 -0.72
N TYR A 484 8.08 7.40 -1.14
CA TYR A 484 8.31 6.00 -1.47
C TYR A 484 8.81 5.29 -0.21
N ASP A 485 7.92 4.57 0.46
CA ASP A 485 8.12 4.00 1.79
C ASP A 485 8.22 2.46 1.81
N PHE A 486 8.26 1.81 0.64
CA PHE A 486 8.56 0.39 0.52
C PHE A 486 9.81 -0.01 1.33
N GLU A 487 9.72 -1.14 2.03
CA GLU A 487 10.80 -1.65 2.88
C GLU A 487 11.21 -3.08 2.54
N GLY A 488 10.29 -3.97 2.18
CA GLY A 488 10.67 -5.33 1.83
C GLY A 488 9.56 -6.30 1.45
N TYR A 489 9.92 -7.58 1.35
CA TYR A 489 9.03 -8.70 1.05
C TYR A 489 9.01 -9.73 2.18
N LYS A 490 7.83 -10.30 2.46
CA LYS A 490 7.65 -11.48 3.32
C LYS A 490 7.03 -12.62 2.54
N ILE A 491 7.46 -13.84 2.83
CA ILE A 491 6.94 -15.07 2.23
C ILE A 491 6.19 -15.87 3.28
N TYR A 492 4.96 -16.24 2.95
CA TYR A 492 4.10 -17.07 3.78
C TYR A 492 3.77 -18.38 3.08
N ARG A 493 3.62 -19.44 3.89
CA ARG A 493 3.23 -20.76 3.43
C ARG A 493 2.28 -21.40 4.42
N ALA A 494 1.18 -21.95 3.92
CA ALA A 494 0.25 -22.73 4.71
C ALA A 494 -0.30 -23.92 3.92
N THR A 495 -0.94 -24.84 4.64
CA THR A 495 -1.72 -25.93 4.02
C THR A 495 -3.23 -25.69 4.05
N ASP A 496 -3.62 -24.59 4.68
CA ASP A 496 -4.95 -23.99 4.62
C ASP A 496 -4.88 -22.63 3.89
N HIS A 497 -5.90 -22.34 3.08
CA HIS A 497 -5.98 -21.13 2.25
C HIS A 497 -6.13 -19.82 3.04
N ASN A 498 -6.61 -19.88 4.28
CA ASN A 498 -6.73 -18.70 5.15
C ASN A 498 -5.46 -18.47 6.00
N PHE A 499 -4.40 -19.26 5.80
CA PHE A 499 -3.13 -19.13 6.52
C PHE A 499 -3.25 -19.23 8.05
N ASN A 500 -4.33 -19.81 8.57
CA ASN A 500 -4.58 -19.95 10.02
C ASN A 500 -3.46 -20.70 10.75
N GLU A 501 -2.80 -21.65 10.07
CA GLU A 501 -1.67 -22.42 10.61
C GLU A 501 -0.48 -21.54 11.02
N VAL A 502 -0.31 -20.41 10.34
CA VAL A 502 0.82 -19.48 10.57
C VAL A 502 0.38 -18.17 11.23
N PHE A 503 -0.91 -17.98 11.56
CA PHE A 503 -1.39 -16.84 12.34
C PHE A 503 -1.18 -17.09 13.84
N ASN A 504 0.06 -16.96 14.29
CA ASN A 504 0.49 -17.40 15.63
C ASN A 504 1.43 -16.42 16.35
N ILE A 505 1.73 -15.25 15.77
CA ILE A 505 2.44 -14.18 16.46
C ILE A 505 1.45 -13.50 17.38
N THR A 506 1.81 -13.36 18.66
CA THR A 506 0.92 -12.81 19.69
C THR A 506 1.34 -11.42 20.17
N ASP A 507 0.37 -10.66 20.68
CA ASP A 507 0.60 -9.44 21.45
C ASP A 507 1.20 -9.76 22.84
N ALA A 508 1.35 -8.72 23.68
CA ALA A 508 1.86 -8.85 25.04
C ALA A 508 0.95 -9.69 25.97
N ASP A 509 -0.34 -9.79 25.64
CA ASP A 509 -1.35 -10.54 26.40
C ASP A 509 -1.51 -12.00 25.91
N GLY A 510 -0.84 -12.38 24.83
CA GLY A 510 -0.88 -13.72 24.25
C GLY A 510 -2.00 -13.93 23.22
N ARG A 511 -2.67 -12.88 22.75
CA ARG A 511 -3.66 -12.95 21.68
C ARG A 511 -2.96 -12.98 20.30
N PRO A 512 -3.30 -13.91 19.39
CA PRO A 512 -2.73 -13.92 18.04
C PRO A 512 -3.15 -12.69 17.24
N ILE A 513 -2.18 -11.98 16.66
CA ILE A 513 -2.37 -10.71 15.94
C ILE A 513 -1.68 -10.67 14.57
N SER A 514 -0.76 -11.60 14.28
CA SER A 514 0.00 -11.56 13.02
C SER A 514 0.46 -12.93 12.54
N TYR A 515 0.91 -12.98 11.28
CA TYR A 515 1.35 -14.18 10.59
C TYR A 515 2.87 -14.36 10.71
N GLN A 516 3.33 -15.59 10.89
CA GLN A 516 4.74 -15.94 10.89
C GLN A 516 5.24 -16.23 9.47
N PRO A 517 6.16 -15.42 8.90
CA PRO A 517 6.73 -15.68 7.59
C PRO A 517 7.77 -16.80 7.64
N ILE A 518 7.96 -17.49 6.51
CA ILE A 518 9.05 -18.47 6.32
C ILE A 518 10.35 -17.82 5.81
N ALA A 519 10.26 -16.62 5.23
CA ALA A 519 11.37 -15.80 4.78
C ALA A 519 10.97 -14.32 4.74
N GLN A 520 11.95 -13.43 4.91
CA GLN A 520 11.81 -11.98 4.81
C GLN A 520 13.08 -11.41 4.18
N PHE A 521 12.90 -10.50 3.23
CA PHE A 521 13.98 -9.79 2.52
C PHE A 521 13.67 -8.31 2.56
N ASP A 522 14.62 -7.50 3.01
CA ASP A 522 14.41 -6.09 3.31
C ASP A 522 15.54 -5.24 2.75
N LEU A 523 15.24 -3.97 2.46
CA LEU A 523 16.21 -3.02 1.95
C LEU A 523 17.42 -2.91 2.89
N LYS A 524 18.60 -2.80 2.31
CA LYS A 524 19.84 -2.56 3.05
C LYS A 524 20.09 -1.08 3.29
N ASN A 525 19.13 -0.39 3.89
CA ASN A 525 19.08 1.06 4.06
C ASN A 525 19.36 1.52 5.51
N GLY A 526 19.65 0.60 6.45
CA GLY A 526 19.85 0.89 7.86
C GLY A 526 18.59 0.76 8.73
N ILE A 527 17.40 0.62 8.12
CA ILE A 527 16.11 0.42 8.79
C ILE A 527 15.97 -1.06 9.10
N LYS A 528 15.72 -1.39 10.37
CA LYS A 528 15.67 -2.78 10.85
C LYS A 528 15.07 -2.88 12.23
N GLY A 529 14.75 -4.10 12.63
CA GLY A 529 14.19 -4.38 13.93
C GLY A 529 12.69 -4.10 13.96
N TYR A 530 12.20 -3.62 15.09
CA TYR A 530 10.78 -3.37 15.32
C TYR A 530 10.47 -1.89 15.12
N PHE A 531 9.36 -1.61 14.43
CA PHE A 531 8.78 -0.27 14.31
C PHE A 531 8.48 0.29 15.71
N ARG A 532 8.88 1.54 15.94
CA ARG A 532 8.73 2.21 17.24
C ARG A 532 7.53 3.13 17.22
N ALA A 533 6.40 2.59 17.66
CA ALA A 533 5.23 3.40 17.98
C ALA A 533 5.52 4.37 19.13
N GLY A 534 4.98 5.58 19.05
CA GLY A 534 4.79 6.51 20.15
C GLY A 534 3.90 5.93 21.24
N GLU A 535 3.81 6.61 22.37
CA GLU A 535 3.12 6.06 23.56
C GLU A 535 1.67 5.68 23.26
N ASP A 536 0.93 6.56 22.61
CA ASP A 536 -0.50 6.34 22.34
C ASP A 536 -0.73 5.18 21.36
N LEU A 537 0.06 5.12 20.27
CA LEU A 537 -0.01 4.02 19.30
C LEU A 537 0.55 2.70 19.87
N TYR A 538 1.49 2.76 20.81
CA TYR A 538 1.98 1.59 21.52
C TYR A 538 0.88 1.00 22.41
N GLN A 539 0.11 1.84 23.12
CA GLN A 539 -1.07 1.40 23.86
C GLN A 539 -2.17 0.94 22.89
N GLN A 540 -2.51 1.75 21.87
CA GLN A 540 -2.96 1.41 20.49
C GLN A 540 -2.94 -0.08 20.17
N SER A 541 -1.76 -0.48 19.77
CA SER A 541 -1.39 -1.80 19.30
C SER A 541 -1.31 -2.87 20.40
N ARG A 542 -1.62 -2.55 21.67
CA ARG A 542 -1.48 -3.44 22.83
C ARG A 542 -0.05 -4.02 22.93
N GLY A 543 0.94 -3.17 22.61
CA GLY A 543 2.35 -3.54 22.56
C GLY A 543 2.75 -4.38 21.34
N ALA A 544 1.85 -4.59 20.38
CA ALA A 544 2.21 -5.16 19.09
C ALA A 544 3.15 -4.23 18.32
N SER A 545 4.09 -4.83 17.58
CA SER A 545 4.99 -4.08 16.74
C SER A 545 5.23 -4.83 15.43
N PHE A 546 5.59 -4.09 14.40
CA PHE A 546 5.90 -4.62 13.10
C PHE A 546 7.42 -4.83 12.96
N TYR A 547 7.82 -6.04 12.58
CA TYR A 547 9.24 -6.35 12.34
C TYR A 547 9.64 -5.99 10.91
N LEU A 548 10.43 -4.92 10.77
CA LEU A 548 10.87 -4.32 9.51
C LEU A 548 12.00 -5.08 8.82
N GLY A 549 12.70 -5.99 9.52
CA GLY A 549 13.73 -6.84 8.94
C GLY A 549 15.11 -6.73 9.61
N ASN A 550 16.16 -7.10 8.88
CA ASN A 550 17.54 -7.28 9.34
C ASN A 550 18.61 -6.65 8.42
N ASP A 551 18.25 -5.74 7.51
CA ASP A 551 19.16 -5.11 6.55
C ASP A 551 19.77 -6.14 5.57
N THR A 552 18.97 -7.10 5.09
CA THR A 552 19.47 -8.29 4.38
C THR A 552 19.72 -8.08 2.88
N GLY A 553 19.09 -7.07 2.28
CA GLY A 553 19.03 -6.86 0.84
C GLY A 553 17.85 -7.60 0.21
N LEU A 554 17.36 -7.08 -0.92
CA LEU A 554 16.22 -7.66 -1.62
C LEU A 554 16.64 -8.89 -2.43
N GLN A 555 15.72 -9.83 -2.52
CA GLN A 555 15.79 -10.99 -3.40
C GLN A 555 14.42 -11.20 -4.03
N HIS A 556 14.38 -11.79 -5.23
CA HIS A 556 13.17 -11.98 -6.04
C HIS A 556 12.91 -13.45 -6.35
N SER A 557 13.62 -14.35 -5.67
CA SER A 557 13.38 -15.78 -5.72
C SER A 557 13.66 -16.46 -4.38
N PHE A 558 12.93 -17.54 -4.10
CA PHE A 558 13.08 -18.33 -2.89
C PHE A 558 12.76 -19.80 -3.15
N VAL A 559 13.55 -20.72 -2.61
CA VAL A 559 13.29 -22.16 -2.75
C VAL A 559 12.89 -22.76 -1.41
N ASP A 560 11.64 -23.21 -1.31
CA ASP A 560 11.14 -23.94 -0.15
C ASP A 560 11.44 -25.44 -0.31
N TYR A 561 12.30 -25.97 0.56
CA TYR A 561 12.64 -27.40 0.63
C TYR A 561 11.82 -28.16 1.69
N ASN A 562 10.96 -27.49 2.45
CA ASN A 562 10.19 -28.07 3.55
C ASN A 562 8.76 -28.40 3.09
N VAL A 563 8.65 -29.12 1.97
CA VAL A 563 7.38 -29.52 1.34
C VAL A 563 7.36 -31.02 1.01
N GLU A 564 6.16 -31.57 0.92
CA GLU A 564 5.93 -32.99 0.60
C GLU A 564 5.23 -33.12 -0.76
N ASN A 565 5.77 -33.96 -1.65
CA ASN A 565 5.15 -34.23 -2.95
C ASN A 565 3.70 -34.74 -2.80
N GLY A 566 2.81 -34.25 -3.67
CA GLY A 566 1.40 -34.65 -3.68
C GLY A 566 0.53 -33.93 -2.63
N ARG A 567 1.13 -33.15 -1.72
CA ARG A 567 0.42 -32.27 -0.78
C ARG A 567 0.22 -30.88 -1.38
N ARG A 568 -0.95 -30.29 -1.19
CA ARG A 568 -1.24 -28.93 -1.65
C ARG A 568 -0.70 -27.90 -0.65
N TYR A 569 -0.03 -26.89 -1.17
CA TYR A 569 0.45 -25.73 -0.43
C TYR A 569 -0.10 -24.44 -1.02
N PHE A 570 -0.34 -23.47 -0.15
CA PHE A 570 -0.69 -22.11 -0.49
C PHE A 570 0.48 -21.21 -0.11
N TYR A 571 0.88 -20.34 -1.03
CA TYR A 571 1.95 -19.37 -0.83
C TYR A 571 1.42 -17.96 -1.04
N ALA A 572 1.99 -17.01 -0.30
CA ALA A 572 1.82 -15.59 -0.55
C ALA A 572 3.18 -14.90 -0.43
N VAL A 573 3.48 -13.99 -1.36
CA VAL A 573 4.56 -13.02 -1.23
C VAL A 573 3.89 -11.67 -1.03
N VAL A 574 4.24 -10.96 0.04
CA VAL A 574 3.65 -9.65 0.32
C VAL A 574 4.76 -8.63 0.39
N ALA A 575 4.53 -7.49 -0.26
CA ALA A 575 5.32 -6.30 -0.02
C ALA A 575 4.83 -5.62 1.26
N TYR A 576 5.74 -4.96 1.97
CA TYR A 576 5.45 -4.14 3.13
C TYR A 576 6.24 -2.83 3.11
N ASP A 577 5.64 -1.80 3.68
CA ASP A 577 6.25 -0.48 3.89
C ASP A 577 6.87 -0.37 5.29
N ARG A 578 7.55 0.76 5.56
CA ARG A 578 8.16 1.05 6.86
C ARG A 578 7.29 1.87 7.81
N GLY A 579 6.09 2.28 7.39
CA GLY A 579 5.30 3.29 8.10
C GLY A 579 6.06 4.60 8.30
N ASP A 580 5.65 5.39 9.30
CA ASP A 580 6.34 6.61 9.71
C ASP A 580 6.32 6.78 11.23
N GLU A 581 7.49 6.65 11.89
CA GLU A 581 7.60 6.75 13.35
C GLU A 581 7.26 8.16 13.88
N PRO A 582 7.69 9.29 13.25
CA PRO A 582 7.37 10.63 13.72
C PRO A 582 5.88 10.98 13.74
N THR A 583 5.09 10.47 12.79
CA THR A 583 3.64 10.72 12.68
C THR A 583 2.79 9.58 13.22
N ASP A 584 3.40 8.56 13.85
CA ASP A 584 2.70 7.40 14.40
C ASP A 584 1.86 6.65 13.35
N ILE A 585 2.38 6.55 12.13
CA ILE A 585 1.78 5.77 11.06
C ILE A 585 2.35 4.35 11.08
N PHE A 586 1.49 3.38 11.40
CA PHE A 586 1.90 1.98 11.54
C PHE A 586 2.19 1.34 10.17
N PRO A 587 3.23 0.49 10.04
CA PRO A 587 3.57 -0.14 8.77
C PRO A 587 2.48 -1.07 8.25
N LYS A 588 2.34 -1.17 6.92
CA LYS A 588 1.38 -2.06 6.26
C LYS A 588 2.04 -3.09 5.36
N GLU A 589 1.33 -4.19 5.17
CA GLU A 589 1.71 -5.23 4.23
C GLU A 589 0.51 -5.67 3.38
N ASN A 590 0.76 -6.24 2.21
CA ASN A 590 -0.32 -6.71 1.35
C ASN A 590 -1.18 -7.82 2.00
N ASP A 591 -2.43 -7.88 1.59
CA ASP A 591 -3.32 -8.99 1.88
C ASP A 591 -2.88 -10.28 1.14
N LYS A 592 -3.34 -11.42 1.65
CA LYS A 592 -2.93 -12.78 1.24
C LYS A 592 -4.14 -13.61 0.82
N ARG A 593 -5.06 -12.99 0.10
CA ARG A 593 -6.37 -13.57 -0.19
C ARG A 593 -6.27 -14.74 -1.16
N ILE A 594 -6.95 -15.83 -0.84
CA ILE A 594 -7.18 -16.96 -1.74
C ILE A 594 -8.63 -17.40 -1.56
N ASP A 595 -9.41 -17.43 -2.64
CA ASP A 595 -10.82 -17.83 -2.57
C ASP A 595 -10.99 -19.28 -2.99
N ILE A 596 -11.75 -20.06 -2.21
CA ILE A 596 -12.23 -21.39 -2.61
C ILE A 596 -13.73 -21.30 -2.89
N LEU A 597 -14.11 -21.47 -4.16
CA LEU A 597 -15.51 -21.45 -4.57
C LEU A 597 -16.27 -22.67 -4.02
N PRO A 598 -17.62 -22.61 -3.92
CA PRO A 598 -18.44 -23.77 -3.52
C PRO A 598 -18.21 -25.04 -4.37
N THR A 599 -17.70 -24.86 -5.60
CA THR A 599 -17.31 -25.95 -6.52
C THR A 599 -16.01 -26.65 -6.14
N GLY A 600 -15.21 -26.07 -5.24
CA GLY A 600 -13.84 -26.50 -4.91
C GLY A 600 -12.75 -25.89 -5.81
N GLU A 601 -13.13 -25.03 -6.77
CA GLU A 601 -12.18 -24.27 -7.58
C GLU A 601 -11.44 -23.24 -6.72
N VAL A 602 -10.12 -23.18 -6.88
CA VAL A 602 -9.24 -22.24 -6.17
C VAL A 602 -8.98 -21.04 -7.07
N ARG A 603 -9.22 -19.84 -6.55
CA ARG A 603 -8.88 -18.57 -7.20
C ARG A 603 -7.79 -17.86 -6.40
N THR A 604 -6.64 -17.68 -7.03
CA THR A 604 -5.52 -16.92 -6.46
C THR A 604 -5.54 -15.48 -6.97
N PHE A 605 -4.94 -14.60 -6.18
CA PHE A 605 -4.65 -13.21 -6.52
C PHE A 605 -3.19 -13.06 -6.95
N GLN A 606 -2.82 -11.90 -7.49
CA GLN A 606 -1.53 -11.60 -8.12
C GLN A 606 -0.32 -12.05 -7.28
N ASN A 607 -0.39 -11.86 -5.96
CA ASN A 607 0.70 -12.10 -5.03
C ASN A 607 0.58 -13.45 -4.26
N THR A 608 -0.32 -14.33 -4.71
CA THR A 608 -0.60 -15.63 -4.08
C THR A 608 -0.57 -16.77 -5.09
N ALA A 609 -0.20 -17.96 -4.64
CA ALA A 609 -0.13 -19.14 -5.50
C ALA A 609 -0.60 -20.40 -4.76
N VAL A 610 -1.15 -21.35 -5.52
CA VAL A 610 -1.45 -22.70 -5.05
C VAL A 610 -0.63 -23.69 -5.86
N VAL A 611 0.06 -24.60 -5.18
CA VAL A 611 0.99 -25.53 -5.82
C VAL A 611 0.96 -26.89 -5.16
N ILE A 612 1.19 -27.95 -5.95
CA ILE A 612 1.38 -29.32 -5.47
C ILE A 612 2.74 -29.76 -6.00
N PRO A 613 3.80 -29.83 -5.16
CA PRO A 613 5.10 -30.33 -5.60
C PRO A 613 4.99 -31.78 -6.05
N HIS A 614 5.78 -32.13 -7.06
CA HIS A 614 5.78 -33.45 -7.67
C HIS A 614 7.13 -33.77 -8.30
N ALA A 615 7.43 -35.06 -8.45
CA ALA A 615 8.60 -35.50 -9.19
C ALA A 615 8.34 -35.39 -10.70
N THR A 616 9.37 -35.02 -11.48
CA THR A 616 9.32 -35.01 -12.95
C THR A 616 9.16 -36.42 -13.54
N VAL A 617 8.86 -36.50 -14.84
CA VAL A 617 8.77 -37.80 -15.52
C VAL A 617 10.10 -38.54 -15.50
N MET A 618 10.05 -39.86 -15.63
CA MET A 618 11.29 -40.63 -15.77
C MET A 618 12.06 -40.28 -17.03
N GLY A 619 13.38 -40.27 -16.90
CA GLY A 619 14.29 -39.88 -17.98
C GLY A 619 14.27 -38.38 -18.28
N TYR A 620 13.62 -37.56 -17.46
CA TYR A 620 13.76 -36.11 -17.51
C TYR A 620 15.24 -35.71 -17.51
N VAL A 621 15.61 -34.88 -18.47
CA VAL A 621 16.92 -34.26 -18.61
C VAL A 621 16.68 -32.77 -18.48
N PRO A 622 16.98 -32.18 -17.31
CA PRO A 622 16.87 -30.73 -17.15
C PRO A 622 17.86 -30.02 -18.07
N PRO A 623 17.61 -28.75 -18.43
CA PRO A 623 18.64 -27.90 -19.01
C PRO A 623 19.84 -27.77 -18.06
N GLU A 624 21.00 -27.39 -18.60
CA GLU A 624 22.15 -27.08 -17.74
C GLU A 624 21.79 -25.92 -16.82
N GLY A 625 21.87 -26.15 -15.50
CA GLY A 625 21.41 -25.16 -14.51
C GLY A 625 22.27 -23.89 -14.42
N SER A 626 23.40 -23.85 -15.12
CA SER A 626 24.30 -22.70 -15.18
C SER A 626 25.19 -22.82 -16.41
N VAL A 627 25.01 -21.93 -17.37
CA VAL A 627 25.78 -21.93 -18.62
C VAL A 627 26.51 -20.60 -18.77
N GLN A 628 27.83 -20.67 -18.99
CA GLN A 628 28.63 -19.48 -19.26
C GLN A 628 28.36 -18.99 -20.68
N LEU A 629 28.19 -17.68 -20.82
CA LEU A 629 27.94 -17.01 -22.09
C LEU A 629 29.27 -16.78 -22.83
N GLU A 630 29.25 -16.98 -24.14
CA GLU A 630 30.38 -16.62 -25.00
C GLU A 630 30.19 -15.19 -25.54
N SER A 631 31.24 -14.38 -25.44
CA SER A 631 31.24 -13.01 -26.00
C SER A 631 31.35 -13.06 -27.52
N VAL A 632 30.52 -12.29 -28.23
CA VAL A 632 30.69 -12.01 -29.66
C VAL A 632 31.76 -10.93 -29.85
N GLU A 633 31.63 -9.86 -29.09
CA GLU A 633 32.56 -8.73 -29.03
C GLU A 633 32.61 -8.30 -27.56
N SER A 634 33.78 -8.29 -26.93
CA SER A 634 33.89 -7.84 -25.56
C SER A 634 35.28 -7.32 -25.23
N ILE A 635 35.30 -6.19 -24.54
CA ILE A 635 36.47 -5.57 -23.94
C ILE A 635 36.43 -5.75 -22.42
N GLY A 636 35.24 -5.80 -21.81
CA GLY A 636 35.05 -6.20 -20.43
C GLY A 636 35.74 -7.53 -20.09
N THR A 637 36.34 -7.63 -18.91
CA THR A 637 37.08 -8.83 -18.48
C THR A 637 36.24 -9.79 -17.63
N GLY A 638 35.01 -9.39 -17.31
CA GLY A 638 34.07 -10.19 -16.54
C GLY A 638 33.52 -11.41 -17.27
N SER A 639 32.70 -12.18 -16.57
CA SER A 639 31.99 -13.33 -17.15
C SER A 639 30.52 -13.31 -16.79
N ILE A 640 29.66 -13.75 -17.71
CA ILE A 640 28.22 -13.82 -17.51
C ILE A 640 27.76 -15.27 -17.62
N TYR A 641 26.80 -15.67 -16.79
CA TYR A 641 26.14 -16.96 -16.85
C TYR A 641 24.63 -16.74 -16.94
N TYR A 642 23.91 -17.59 -17.66
CA TYR A 642 22.47 -17.70 -17.41
C TYR A 642 22.18 -18.87 -16.46
N LYS A 643 21.17 -18.71 -15.62
CA LYS A 643 20.72 -19.67 -14.62
C LYS A 643 19.25 -19.97 -14.84
N VAL A 644 18.85 -21.22 -14.65
CA VAL A 644 17.45 -21.65 -14.83
C VAL A 644 16.72 -21.60 -13.48
N VAL A 645 15.60 -20.86 -13.44
CA VAL A 645 14.69 -20.77 -12.29
C VAL A 645 13.39 -21.54 -12.53
N ASP A 646 12.90 -21.53 -13.77
CA ASP A 646 11.71 -22.26 -14.21
C ASP A 646 11.94 -22.86 -15.60
N ASP A 647 12.09 -24.18 -15.68
CA ASP A 647 12.33 -24.87 -16.94
C ASP A 647 11.06 -25.07 -17.77
N ALA A 648 9.87 -24.86 -17.20
CA ALA A 648 8.59 -25.03 -17.89
C ALA A 648 8.21 -23.83 -18.77
N THR A 649 8.75 -22.64 -18.47
CA THR A 649 8.51 -21.40 -19.23
C THR A 649 9.58 -21.12 -20.28
N MET A 650 10.66 -21.91 -20.33
CA MET A 650 11.71 -21.76 -21.34
C MET A 650 11.17 -22.02 -22.75
N ILE A 651 11.48 -21.11 -23.68
CA ILE A 651 10.97 -21.10 -25.05
C ILE A 651 12.03 -21.44 -26.12
N GLY A 652 13.29 -21.63 -25.73
CA GLY A 652 14.36 -22.00 -26.67
C GLY A 652 14.78 -20.87 -27.60
N HIS A 653 14.50 -19.62 -27.22
CA HIS A 653 14.86 -18.43 -27.98
C HIS A 653 16.35 -18.13 -27.87
N THR A 654 16.84 -17.38 -28.86
CA THR A 654 18.15 -16.73 -28.89
C THR A 654 18.05 -15.30 -28.37
N TYR A 655 18.94 -14.93 -27.45
CA TYR A 655 19.00 -13.63 -26.81
C TYR A 655 20.35 -12.96 -27.03
N ARG A 656 20.37 -11.63 -26.91
CA ARG A 656 21.57 -10.79 -26.88
C ARG A 656 21.58 -9.93 -25.62
N VAL A 657 22.71 -9.89 -24.92
CA VAL A 657 22.96 -8.97 -23.80
C VAL A 657 23.72 -7.76 -24.32
N GLU A 658 23.24 -6.57 -23.97
CA GLU A 658 23.78 -5.26 -24.35
C GLU A 658 23.97 -4.40 -23.09
N PHE A 659 24.98 -3.54 -23.07
CA PHE A 659 25.34 -2.74 -21.91
C PHE A 659 25.35 -1.23 -22.20
N TRP A 660 25.11 -0.47 -21.14
CA TRP A 660 25.35 0.96 -21.05
C TRP A 660 26.37 1.20 -19.94
N ASP A 661 27.09 2.29 -20.06
CA ASP A 661 28.08 2.72 -19.10
C ASP A 661 28.02 4.24 -18.93
N THR A 662 28.82 4.77 -18.01
CA THR A 662 28.88 6.20 -17.70
C THR A 662 29.13 7.10 -18.91
N SER A 663 29.63 6.59 -20.04
CA SER A 663 29.85 7.39 -21.24
C SER A 663 28.61 7.62 -22.10
N ASN A 664 27.50 6.93 -21.82
CA ASN A 664 26.31 6.96 -22.67
C ASN A 664 24.99 6.62 -21.97
N ASP A 665 24.90 6.80 -20.65
CA ASP A 665 23.72 6.45 -19.88
C ASP A 665 22.76 7.63 -19.65
N GLY A 666 23.23 8.86 -19.92
CA GLY A 666 22.48 10.10 -19.80
C GLY A 666 22.36 10.62 -18.37
N LEU A 667 23.26 10.20 -17.47
CA LEU A 667 23.30 10.66 -16.08
C LEU A 667 24.61 11.39 -15.80
N ASP A 668 24.54 12.40 -14.95
CA ASP A 668 25.74 12.92 -14.28
C ASP A 668 26.14 11.94 -13.15
N ASN A 669 27.09 11.06 -13.44
CA ASN A 669 27.50 9.99 -12.53
C ASN A 669 28.45 10.49 -11.42
N ASN A 670 29.10 11.65 -11.58
CA ASN A 670 30.07 12.18 -10.61
C ASN A 670 29.59 13.46 -9.91
N ASN A 671 28.39 13.96 -10.24
CA ASN A 671 27.74 15.16 -9.73
C ASN A 671 28.57 16.45 -9.96
N ASN A 672 29.23 16.57 -11.11
CA ASN A 672 30.01 17.76 -11.46
C ASN A 672 29.27 18.72 -12.42
N TRP A 673 28.07 18.38 -12.89
CA TRP A 673 27.22 19.26 -13.70
C TRP A 673 26.65 20.40 -12.84
N ASP A 674 26.88 21.64 -13.27
CA ASP A 674 26.41 22.85 -12.61
C ASP A 674 25.36 23.56 -13.48
N ILE A 675 24.12 23.60 -12.98
CA ILE A 675 22.98 24.27 -13.63
C ILE A 675 23.29 25.70 -14.10
N SER A 676 24.21 26.41 -13.46
CA SER A 676 24.55 27.80 -13.81
C SER A 676 25.53 27.92 -14.97
N THR A 677 26.25 26.86 -15.33
CA THR A 677 27.28 26.90 -16.39
C THR A 677 27.06 25.87 -17.49
N ASP A 678 26.35 24.78 -17.19
CA ASP A 678 26.29 23.59 -18.04
C ASP A 678 24.92 23.37 -18.68
N ASP A 679 23.86 24.04 -18.19
CA ASP A 679 22.51 24.04 -18.79
C ASP A 679 22.45 24.93 -20.05
N VAL A 680 23.25 24.55 -21.04
CA VAL A 680 23.52 25.30 -22.28
C VAL A 680 23.05 24.55 -23.53
N GLY A 681 22.32 23.45 -23.35
CA GLY A 681 21.79 22.66 -24.43
C GLY A 681 22.85 21.79 -25.15
N SER A 682 22.33 21.00 -26.09
CA SER A 682 23.09 20.00 -26.86
C SER A 682 24.14 20.60 -27.80
N ASP A 683 23.95 21.86 -28.24
CA ASP A 683 24.91 22.59 -29.06
C ASP A 683 26.04 23.25 -28.23
N GLY A 684 25.88 23.28 -26.91
CA GLY A 684 26.84 23.81 -25.95
C GLY A 684 26.84 25.34 -25.85
N LEU A 685 25.81 26.03 -26.34
CA LEU A 685 25.73 27.48 -26.37
C LEU A 685 24.49 27.97 -25.58
N GLY A 686 24.74 28.59 -24.42
CA GLY A 686 23.68 29.22 -23.63
C GLY A 686 23.44 30.69 -23.98
N PRO A 687 22.46 31.37 -23.36
CA PRO A 687 22.03 32.72 -23.73
C PRO A 687 23.10 33.81 -23.52
N ASP A 688 24.10 33.51 -22.70
CA ASP A 688 25.24 34.40 -22.42
C ASP A 688 26.40 34.23 -23.42
N ASP A 689 26.34 33.25 -24.33
CA ASP A 689 27.34 33.07 -25.38
C ASP A 689 27.15 34.09 -26.53
N PRO A 690 28.20 34.80 -26.97
CA PRO A 690 28.12 35.76 -28.08
C PRO A 690 27.61 35.20 -29.41
N ASP A 691 27.76 33.89 -29.63
CA ASP A 691 27.38 33.18 -30.85
C ASP A 691 26.06 32.39 -30.69
N TYR A 692 25.33 32.59 -29.58
CA TYR A 692 24.07 31.92 -29.27
C TYR A 692 23.01 32.10 -30.38
N PRO A 693 22.59 31.02 -31.07
CA PRO A 693 21.64 31.11 -32.18
C PRO A 693 20.17 31.14 -31.73
N GLY A 694 19.88 30.85 -30.47
CA GLY A 694 18.55 30.64 -29.88
C GLY A 694 18.37 29.20 -29.37
N PRO A 695 17.22 28.88 -28.72
CA PRO A 695 17.06 27.61 -28.04
C PRO A 695 17.11 26.38 -28.94
N ASP A 696 17.70 25.31 -28.40
CA ASP A 696 17.76 24.02 -29.06
C ASP A 696 16.36 23.44 -29.35
N ALA A 697 16.26 22.67 -30.43
CA ALA A 697 14.99 22.16 -30.92
C ALA A 697 14.42 21.00 -30.08
N ASP A 698 15.28 20.33 -29.30
CA ASP A 698 14.89 19.33 -28.31
C ASP A 698 14.47 19.94 -26.97
N GLY A 699 14.78 21.22 -26.74
CA GLY A 699 14.35 21.99 -25.58
C GLY A 699 15.10 21.64 -24.29
N THR A 700 16.33 21.17 -24.40
CA THR A 700 17.19 20.84 -23.25
C THR A 700 17.70 22.10 -22.55
N GLU A 701 17.97 23.16 -23.30
CA GLU A 701 18.51 24.40 -22.74
C GLU A 701 17.58 25.13 -21.74
N ASN A 702 18.14 25.53 -20.59
CA ASN A 702 17.49 26.21 -19.46
C ASN A 702 16.29 25.45 -18.87
N ASN A 703 16.30 24.11 -18.95
CA ASN A 703 15.23 23.29 -18.37
C ASN A 703 15.53 22.87 -16.91
N GLY A 704 16.75 23.15 -16.42
CA GLY A 704 17.21 22.82 -15.08
C GLY A 704 17.53 21.35 -14.84
N LEU A 705 17.72 20.55 -15.90
CA LEU A 705 18.04 19.14 -15.85
C LEU A 705 19.32 18.85 -16.65
N PRO A 706 20.19 17.95 -16.18
CA PRO A 706 21.32 17.49 -16.97
C PRO A 706 20.84 16.70 -18.20
N ASP A 707 21.24 17.14 -19.39
CA ASP A 707 20.82 16.52 -20.65
C ASP A 707 21.99 16.01 -21.50
N ILE A 708 21.72 14.98 -22.31
CA ILE A 708 22.72 14.40 -23.21
C ILE A 708 23.19 15.45 -24.22
N GLY A 709 24.50 15.70 -24.24
CA GLY A 709 25.15 16.64 -25.16
C GLY A 709 25.67 17.90 -24.48
N GLU A 710 25.21 18.17 -23.27
CA GLU A 710 25.68 19.27 -22.43
C GLU A 710 27.10 19.04 -21.88
N PRO A 711 27.83 20.10 -21.48
CA PRO A 711 29.08 19.98 -20.75
C PRO A 711 28.94 19.06 -19.54
N ASN A 712 29.99 18.33 -19.19
CA ASN A 712 30.02 17.48 -18.00
C ASN A 712 28.99 16.32 -17.99
N ILE A 713 28.43 15.95 -19.15
CA ILE A 713 27.56 14.77 -19.30
C ILE A 713 28.13 13.80 -20.33
N ASP A 714 28.19 12.50 -19.99
CA ASP A 714 28.52 11.39 -20.85
C ASP A 714 29.78 11.67 -21.69
N SER A 715 29.61 11.80 -23.02
CA SER A 715 30.66 12.03 -24.01
C SER A 715 31.38 13.38 -23.88
N LYS A 716 30.82 14.31 -23.10
CA LYS A 716 31.37 15.64 -22.84
C LYS A 716 32.13 15.71 -21.52
N ASP A 717 32.02 14.70 -20.65
CA ASP A 717 32.81 14.60 -19.43
C ASP A 717 33.98 13.59 -19.59
N PRO A 718 35.25 14.05 -19.59
CA PRO A 718 36.41 13.15 -19.56
C PRO A 718 36.40 12.14 -18.42
N GLU A 719 35.84 12.44 -17.25
CA GLU A 719 35.77 11.49 -16.14
C GLU A 719 34.75 10.37 -16.39
N GLU A 720 33.80 10.55 -17.30
CA GLU A 720 32.78 9.56 -17.64
C GLU A 720 33.10 8.81 -18.93
N TYR A 721 33.39 9.51 -20.03
CA TYR A 721 33.69 8.84 -21.31
C TYR A 721 35.03 8.13 -21.34
N PHE A 722 36.00 8.60 -20.54
CA PHE A 722 37.35 8.05 -20.52
C PHE A 722 37.52 6.93 -19.49
N VAL A 723 36.60 6.84 -18.53
CA VAL A 723 36.54 5.84 -17.45
C VAL A 723 35.15 5.17 -17.45
N PRO A 724 34.77 4.48 -18.55
CA PRO A 724 33.43 3.89 -18.66
C PRO A 724 33.23 2.79 -17.60
N ILE A 725 32.27 2.99 -16.70
CA ILE A 725 31.84 2.00 -15.71
C ILE A 725 30.43 1.52 -16.07
N THR A 726 30.19 0.20 -16.01
CA THR A 726 28.87 -0.39 -16.30
C THR A 726 27.76 0.28 -15.48
N THR A 727 26.67 0.69 -16.12
CA THR A 727 25.51 1.29 -15.45
C THR A 727 24.28 0.41 -15.61
N TYR A 728 23.96 0.02 -16.85
CA TYR A 728 22.78 -0.81 -17.16
C TYR A 728 23.11 -1.98 -18.08
N TYR A 729 22.26 -3.00 -18.04
CA TYR A 729 22.20 -4.04 -19.08
C TYR A 729 20.78 -4.16 -19.65
N SER A 730 20.68 -4.63 -20.89
CA SER A 730 19.44 -5.07 -21.51
C SER A 730 19.61 -6.46 -22.09
N VAL A 731 18.51 -7.21 -22.15
CA VAL A 731 18.44 -8.48 -22.86
C VAL A 731 17.45 -8.32 -23.99
N ARG A 732 17.91 -8.46 -25.23
CA ARG A 732 17.10 -8.45 -26.45
C ARG A 732 16.75 -9.88 -26.85
N ASP A 733 15.48 -10.16 -27.12
CA ASP A 733 15.07 -11.40 -27.77
C ASP A 733 15.25 -11.28 -29.29
N LEU A 734 16.22 -12.00 -29.84
CA LEU A 734 16.51 -12.02 -31.27
C LEU A 734 15.56 -12.92 -32.07
N THR A 735 14.90 -13.87 -31.41
CA THR A 735 13.90 -14.75 -32.05
C THR A 735 12.62 -13.98 -32.28
N GLY A 736 12.24 -13.13 -31.33
CA GLY A 736 11.02 -12.34 -31.34
C GLY A 736 9.76 -13.17 -31.16
N VAL A 737 8.62 -12.49 -31.13
CA VAL A 737 7.31 -13.10 -30.88
C VAL A 737 6.31 -12.72 -31.96
N THR A 738 5.23 -13.49 -32.06
CA THR A 738 4.05 -13.13 -32.84
C THR A 738 2.80 -13.36 -32.01
N GLU A 739 2.00 -12.31 -31.85
CA GLU A 739 0.74 -12.37 -31.11
C GLU A 739 -0.41 -11.74 -31.89
N SER A 740 -1.64 -12.00 -31.46
CA SER A 740 -2.84 -11.41 -32.04
C SER A 740 -3.48 -10.40 -31.10
N PHE A 741 -3.98 -9.29 -31.63
CA PHE A 741 -4.75 -8.30 -30.88
C PHE A 741 -6.03 -7.91 -31.63
N MET A 742 -7.06 -7.53 -30.88
CA MET A 742 -8.31 -7.02 -31.43
C MET A 742 -8.28 -5.49 -31.44
N ALA A 743 -8.37 -4.88 -32.62
CA ALA A 743 -8.24 -3.43 -32.76
C ALA A 743 -9.46 -2.69 -32.19
N ARG A 744 -9.21 -1.49 -31.63
CA ARG A 744 -10.24 -0.55 -31.14
C ARG A 744 -10.20 0.79 -31.88
N ASP A 745 -9.92 0.74 -33.18
CA ASP A 745 -9.73 1.93 -34.02
C ASP A 745 -8.62 2.83 -33.49
N THR A 746 -8.93 4.07 -33.09
CA THR A 746 -7.96 5.05 -32.58
C THR A 746 -7.67 4.92 -31.08
N ILE A 747 -8.21 3.90 -30.41
CA ILE A 747 -7.97 3.62 -28.98
C ILE A 747 -6.84 2.60 -28.85
N TYR A 748 -5.89 2.86 -27.94
CA TYR A 748 -4.79 1.95 -27.65
C TYR A 748 -5.26 0.59 -27.13
N VAL A 749 -4.63 -0.45 -27.66
CA VAL A 749 -4.73 -1.85 -27.22
C VAL A 749 -3.37 -2.25 -26.65
N ARG A 750 -3.36 -2.92 -25.50
CA ARG A 750 -2.13 -3.44 -24.89
C ARG A 750 -1.71 -4.73 -25.58
N LEU A 751 -0.43 -4.82 -25.88
CA LEU A 751 0.28 -6.03 -26.32
C LEU A 751 0.77 -6.81 -25.10
N THR A 752 1.28 -8.02 -25.32
CA THR A 752 1.79 -8.88 -24.25
C THR A 752 3.11 -8.35 -23.68
N HIS A 753 3.98 -7.79 -24.51
CA HIS A 753 5.32 -7.33 -24.12
C HIS A 753 5.49 -5.81 -24.25
N LYS A 754 6.49 -5.29 -23.53
CA LYS A 754 6.92 -3.89 -23.51
C LYS A 754 8.28 -3.74 -24.20
N HIS A 755 8.77 -2.52 -24.36
CA HIS A 755 10.09 -2.20 -24.94
C HIS A 755 10.30 -2.88 -26.30
N LEU A 756 9.35 -2.68 -27.21
CA LEU A 756 9.40 -3.21 -28.58
C LEU A 756 10.49 -2.52 -29.40
N ILE A 757 11.08 -3.26 -30.33
CA ILE A 757 12.10 -2.73 -31.24
C ILE A 757 11.44 -2.34 -32.57
N ASP A 758 11.28 -1.03 -32.79
CA ASP A 758 10.50 -0.46 -33.89
C ASP A 758 10.84 -1.06 -35.26
N GLU A 759 12.13 -1.15 -35.59
CA GLU A 759 12.59 -1.65 -36.90
C GLU A 759 12.22 -3.11 -37.21
N THR A 760 11.77 -3.86 -36.20
CA THR A 760 11.39 -5.28 -36.33
C THR A 760 9.87 -5.50 -36.40
N VAL A 761 9.07 -4.44 -36.19
CA VAL A 761 7.63 -4.58 -36.07
C VAL A 761 6.97 -4.79 -37.42
N VAL A 762 6.18 -5.86 -37.51
CA VAL A 762 5.36 -6.17 -38.70
C VAL A 762 3.94 -6.47 -38.26
N VAL A 763 2.97 -5.67 -38.73
CA VAL A 763 1.53 -5.86 -38.46
C VAL A 763 0.85 -6.47 -39.68
N LYS A 764 0.02 -7.49 -39.49
CA LYS A 764 -0.75 -8.17 -40.55
C LYS A 764 -2.22 -8.29 -40.17
N ASP A 765 -3.10 -8.24 -41.17
CA ASP A 765 -4.51 -8.59 -41.00
C ASP A 765 -4.73 -10.11 -40.90
N ALA A 766 -5.98 -10.52 -40.66
CA ALA A 766 -6.35 -11.94 -40.59
C ALA A 766 -6.16 -12.72 -41.92
N ALA A 767 -6.03 -12.03 -43.05
CA ALA A 767 -5.71 -12.64 -44.34
C ALA A 767 -4.18 -12.76 -44.58
N GLY A 768 -3.35 -12.25 -43.66
CA GLY A 768 -1.90 -12.22 -43.76
C GLY A 768 -1.34 -11.04 -44.56
N THR A 769 -2.16 -10.05 -44.90
CA THR A 769 -1.73 -8.83 -45.59
C THR A 769 -1.08 -7.88 -44.60
N GLU A 770 0.10 -7.38 -44.94
CA GLU A 770 0.83 -6.42 -44.10
C GLU A 770 0.13 -5.06 -44.08
N ILE A 771 0.00 -4.49 -42.88
CA ILE A 771 -0.54 -3.16 -42.65
C ILE A 771 0.63 -2.18 -42.60
N PRO A 772 0.66 -1.14 -43.45
CA PRO A 772 1.75 -0.17 -43.44
C PRO A 772 1.86 0.58 -42.11
N SER A 773 3.08 0.86 -41.64
CA SER A 773 3.34 1.63 -40.40
C SER A 773 2.68 3.01 -40.37
N SER A 774 2.43 3.61 -41.54
CA SER A 774 1.66 4.86 -41.65
C SER A 774 0.21 4.77 -41.12
N LYS A 775 -0.34 3.56 -40.94
CA LYS A 775 -1.72 3.32 -40.51
C LYS A 775 -1.86 3.09 -39.01
N TYR A 776 -0.77 2.93 -38.28
CA TYR A 776 -0.84 2.71 -36.83
C TYR A 776 0.15 3.59 -36.09
N THR A 777 0.01 3.63 -34.78
CA THR A 777 0.92 4.29 -33.84
C THR A 777 1.25 3.30 -32.75
N LEU A 778 2.54 3.14 -32.48
CA LEU A 778 3.07 2.31 -31.41
C LEU A 778 3.49 3.19 -30.24
N ASP A 779 3.19 2.72 -29.04
CA ASP A 779 3.87 3.09 -27.81
C ASP A 779 4.79 1.91 -27.49
N LEU A 780 6.04 2.01 -27.95
CA LEU A 780 7.02 0.91 -27.91
C LEU A 780 7.38 0.55 -26.47
N GLU A 781 7.53 1.55 -25.62
CA GLU A 781 7.88 1.41 -24.20
C GLU A 781 6.76 0.70 -23.44
N ARG A 782 5.50 1.16 -23.58
CA ARG A 782 4.37 0.57 -22.84
C ARG A 782 3.73 -0.63 -23.55
N GLY A 783 4.21 -1.00 -24.72
CA GLY A 783 3.67 -2.12 -25.50
C GLY A 783 2.22 -1.88 -25.93
N LYS A 784 1.92 -0.75 -26.58
CA LYS A 784 0.55 -0.45 -27.04
C LYS A 784 0.51 -0.10 -28.50
N ILE A 785 -0.60 -0.44 -29.15
CA ILE A 785 -0.86 -0.12 -30.55
C ILE A 785 -2.26 0.49 -30.73
N LYS A 786 -2.39 1.46 -31.63
CA LYS A 786 -3.68 2.00 -32.11
C LYS A 786 -3.64 2.32 -33.59
N GLY A 787 -4.81 2.45 -34.21
CA GLY A 787 -4.95 3.04 -35.54
C GLY A 787 -4.57 4.52 -35.50
N LYS A 788 -3.85 4.98 -36.52
CA LYS A 788 -3.40 6.37 -36.62
C LYS A 788 -4.55 7.31 -36.97
N SER A 789 -5.47 6.87 -37.81
CA SER A 789 -6.70 7.57 -38.16
C SER A 789 -7.90 6.61 -38.15
N PRO A 790 -9.14 7.13 -38.02
CA PRO A 790 -10.34 6.31 -38.02
C PRO A 790 -10.43 5.39 -39.25
N GLY A 791 -10.58 4.09 -39.01
CA GLY A 791 -10.68 3.06 -40.03
C GLY A 791 -9.36 2.48 -40.54
N ASP A 792 -8.21 2.93 -40.01
CA ASP A 792 -6.92 2.34 -40.36
C ASP A 792 -6.72 0.95 -39.77
N LEU A 793 -7.17 0.75 -38.52
CA LEU A 793 -7.32 -0.55 -37.88
C LEU A 793 -8.80 -0.72 -37.49
N LEU A 794 -9.53 -1.57 -38.20
CA LEU A 794 -10.99 -1.66 -38.06
C LEU A 794 -11.40 -2.18 -36.67
N TYR A 795 -12.32 -1.49 -36.01
CA TYR A 795 -12.83 -1.86 -34.69
C TYR A 795 -13.39 -3.29 -34.67
N GLY A 796 -12.93 -4.11 -33.73
CA GLY A 796 -13.37 -5.49 -33.55
C GLY A 796 -12.69 -6.52 -34.46
N GLU A 797 -11.91 -6.09 -35.45
CA GLU A 797 -11.11 -6.99 -36.29
C GLU A 797 -9.85 -7.46 -35.55
N THR A 798 -9.41 -8.68 -35.86
CA THR A 798 -8.19 -9.27 -35.30
C THR A 798 -7.02 -9.04 -36.24
N TYR A 799 -5.92 -8.55 -35.68
CA TYR A 799 -4.64 -8.34 -36.35
C TYR A 799 -3.56 -9.17 -35.66
N TYR A 800 -2.49 -9.46 -36.39
CA TYR A 800 -1.32 -10.16 -35.90
C TYR A 800 -0.13 -9.20 -35.95
N ILE A 801 0.68 -9.19 -34.89
CA ILE A 801 1.89 -8.39 -34.83
C ILE A 801 3.07 -9.29 -34.52
N SER A 802 4.17 -9.11 -35.27
CA SER A 802 5.45 -9.77 -35.05
C SER A 802 6.48 -8.72 -34.69
N TYR A 803 7.31 -8.96 -33.67
CA TYR A 803 8.32 -8.00 -33.22
C TYR A 803 9.40 -8.66 -32.35
N GLN A 804 10.58 -8.06 -32.31
CA GLN A 804 11.57 -8.27 -31.24
C GLN A 804 11.34 -7.25 -30.12
N TYR A 805 11.78 -7.58 -28.92
CA TYR A 805 11.61 -6.74 -27.73
C TYR A 805 12.74 -6.99 -26.73
N TYR A 806 12.80 -6.16 -25.70
CA TYR A 806 13.68 -6.34 -24.56
C TYR A 806 12.91 -6.95 -23.39
N PRO A 807 13.01 -8.27 -23.12
CA PRO A 807 12.52 -8.86 -21.87
C PRO A 807 13.10 -8.20 -20.61
N VAL A 808 14.35 -7.71 -20.70
CA VAL A 808 14.99 -6.87 -19.68
C VAL A 808 15.51 -5.62 -20.38
N TYR A 809 15.11 -4.43 -19.93
CA TYR A 809 15.46 -3.16 -20.58
C TYR A 809 16.07 -2.19 -19.58
N LYS A 810 17.28 -1.70 -19.87
CA LYS A 810 18.06 -0.77 -19.04
C LYS A 810 17.97 -1.10 -17.55
N SER A 811 18.21 -2.36 -17.19
CA SER A 811 18.19 -2.78 -15.80
C SER A 811 19.52 -2.44 -15.12
N PRO A 812 19.51 -1.77 -13.96
CA PRO A 812 20.72 -1.53 -13.17
C PRO A 812 21.09 -2.74 -12.29
N TYR A 813 20.18 -3.71 -12.14
CA TYR A 813 20.26 -4.84 -11.21
C TYR A 813 21.26 -5.89 -11.68
N MET A 814 22.50 -5.75 -11.23
CA MET A 814 23.61 -6.65 -11.51
C MET A 814 24.36 -6.98 -10.22
N GLU A 815 24.83 -8.22 -10.09
CA GLU A 815 25.54 -8.63 -8.88
C GLU A 815 26.81 -7.80 -8.65
N GLY A 816 26.91 -7.24 -7.45
CA GLY A 816 28.04 -6.42 -7.02
C GLY A 816 28.05 -4.97 -7.54
N ASN A 817 27.01 -4.52 -8.26
CA ASN A 817 26.86 -3.12 -8.62
C ASN A 817 26.88 -2.25 -7.35
N GLN A 818 27.83 -1.32 -7.27
CA GLN A 818 28.01 -0.46 -6.08
C GLN A 818 27.16 0.81 -6.15
N ASN A 819 26.65 1.16 -7.33
CA ASN A 819 25.78 2.32 -7.54
C ASN A 819 24.32 2.02 -7.16
N LEU A 820 23.98 0.73 -7.05
CA LEU A 820 22.72 0.31 -6.43
C LEU A 820 22.85 0.43 -4.92
N GLU A 821 22.32 1.53 -4.40
CA GLU A 821 22.14 1.70 -2.96
C GLU A 821 21.21 0.62 -2.41
N ARG A 822 21.24 0.39 -1.10
CA ARG A 822 20.21 -0.40 -0.38
C ARG A 822 20.12 -1.90 -0.72
N GLY A 823 21.18 -2.50 -1.24
CA GLY A 823 21.31 -3.98 -1.30
C GLY A 823 20.49 -4.64 -2.41
N GLU A 824 20.18 -3.90 -3.48
CA GLU A 824 19.51 -4.40 -4.69
C GLU A 824 20.49 -5.07 -5.69
N ASN A 825 21.71 -5.37 -5.24
CA ASN A 825 22.80 -5.91 -6.05
C ASN A 825 23.08 -7.40 -5.76
N LEU A 826 22.06 -8.14 -5.34
CA LEU A 826 22.14 -9.57 -4.99
C LEU A 826 21.61 -10.49 -6.08
N ASP A 827 20.73 -9.99 -6.94
CA ASP A 827 20.11 -10.73 -8.04
C ASP A 827 19.80 -9.82 -9.24
N THR A 828 19.26 -10.42 -10.30
CA THR A 828 18.97 -9.77 -11.58
C THR A 828 17.52 -10.09 -12.00
N ASP A 829 17.07 -9.51 -13.10
CA ASP A 829 15.72 -9.71 -13.60
C ASP A 829 15.51 -11.13 -14.13
N ILE A 830 14.36 -11.71 -13.79
CA ILE A 830 13.92 -13.02 -14.28
C ILE A 830 13.09 -12.82 -15.55
N PHE A 831 13.45 -13.51 -16.62
CA PHE A 831 12.72 -13.52 -17.88
C PHE A 831 12.75 -14.93 -18.51
N ASP A 832 11.64 -15.35 -19.13
CA ASP A 832 11.50 -16.64 -19.83
C ASP A 832 12.06 -17.86 -19.08
N GLY A 833 11.91 -17.87 -17.75
CA GLY A 833 12.34 -18.96 -16.87
C GLY A 833 13.83 -18.96 -16.50
N ILE A 834 14.57 -17.92 -16.85
CA ILE A 834 15.99 -17.74 -16.54
C ILE A 834 16.28 -16.37 -15.92
N TYR A 835 17.48 -16.23 -15.35
CA TYR A 835 18.07 -14.95 -14.97
C TYR A 835 19.57 -14.96 -15.29
N LEU A 836 20.18 -13.78 -15.36
CA LEU A 836 21.61 -13.64 -15.62
C LEU A 836 22.38 -13.53 -14.31
N SER A 837 23.59 -14.06 -14.27
CA SER A 837 24.50 -13.89 -13.15
C SER A 837 25.81 -13.31 -13.65
N PHE A 838 26.16 -12.14 -13.13
CA PHE A 838 27.30 -11.35 -13.54
C PHE A 838 28.46 -11.52 -12.56
N ASN A 839 29.65 -11.77 -13.10
CA ASN A 839 30.91 -11.58 -12.40
C ASN A 839 31.63 -10.43 -13.10
N ASN A 840 31.14 -9.22 -12.87
CA ASN A 840 31.64 -7.99 -13.47
C ASN A 840 32.86 -7.46 -12.68
N ASP A 841 33.89 -7.01 -13.37
CA ASP A 841 35.03 -6.34 -12.74
C ASP A 841 34.71 -4.84 -12.59
N TRP A 842 33.94 -4.49 -11.55
CA TRP A 842 33.44 -3.12 -11.29
C TRP A 842 34.52 -2.04 -11.13
N LYS A 843 35.78 -2.43 -10.89
CA LYS A 843 36.89 -1.50 -10.69
C LYS A 843 37.90 -1.65 -11.81
N ILE A 844 38.32 -0.51 -12.37
CA ILE A 844 39.41 -0.47 -13.34
C ILE A 844 40.74 -0.48 -12.58
N GLU A 845 41.37 -1.65 -12.54
CA GLU A 845 42.62 -1.89 -11.82
C GLU A 845 43.49 -2.92 -12.54
N ILE A 846 44.76 -3.02 -12.17
CA ILE A 846 45.68 -4.01 -12.75
C ILE A 846 45.26 -5.44 -12.43
N ASP A 847 45.20 -6.28 -13.45
CA ASP A 847 45.23 -7.73 -13.27
C ASP A 847 46.68 -8.16 -13.02
N THR A 848 47.04 -8.25 -11.74
CA THR A 848 48.39 -8.65 -11.31
C THR A 848 48.77 -10.06 -11.75
N LEU A 849 47.81 -10.95 -12.01
CA LEU A 849 48.06 -12.32 -12.43
C LEU A 849 48.26 -12.43 -13.95
N ALA A 850 47.59 -11.58 -14.73
CA ALA A 850 47.73 -11.53 -16.19
C ALA A 850 48.81 -10.55 -16.67
N SER A 851 49.35 -9.72 -15.77
CA SER A 851 50.44 -8.78 -16.04
C SER A 851 51.81 -9.38 -15.71
N GLY A 852 52.84 -9.00 -16.47
CA GLY A 852 54.21 -9.44 -16.18
C GLY A 852 55.21 -9.24 -17.30
N TRP A 853 56.47 -9.52 -16.96
CA TRP A 853 57.62 -9.48 -17.87
C TRP A 853 57.66 -10.75 -18.75
N SER A 854 58.11 -10.61 -20.00
CA SER A 854 58.29 -11.75 -20.90
C SER A 854 59.38 -12.73 -20.45
N ASP A 855 60.37 -12.26 -19.69
CA ASP A 855 61.40 -13.07 -19.02
C ASP A 855 61.35 -12.81 -17.50
N PRO A 856 60.78 -13.72 -16.70
CA PRO A 856 60.72 -13.58 -15.25
C PRO A 856 62.07 -13.48 -14.54
N SER A 857 63.18 -13.85 -15.21
CA SER A 857 64.53 -13.69 -14.66
C SER A 857 65.08 -12.26 -14.75
N LYS A 858 64.44 -11.41 -15.57
CA LYS A 858 64.74 -9.99 -15.76
C LYS A 858 63.50 -9.16 -15.42
N ALA A 859 63.02 -9.28 -14.20
CA ALA A 859 61.79 -8.62 -13.77
C ALA A 859 62.08 -7.60 -12.67
N TYR A 860 61.87 -6.32 -12.96
CA TYR A 860 61.67 -5.33 -11.91
C TYR A 860 60.28 -5.50 -11.30
N MET A 861 60.17 -5.25 -9.99
CA MET A 861 58.86 -5.05 -9.37
C MET A 861 58.31 -3.72 -9.86
N PHE A 862 57.00 -3.61 -10.00
CA PHE A 862 56.37 -2.35 -10.37
C PHE A 862 55.04 -2.20 -9.64
N THR A 863 54.69 -0.95 -9.34
CA THR A 863 53.35 -0.55 -8.92
C THR A 863 52.74 0.30 -10.01
N ILE A 864 51.42 0.23 -10.14
CA ILE A 864 50.66 1.04 -11.07
C ILE A 864 49.51 1.68 -10.29
N ASP A 865 49.40 3.00 -10.39
CA ASP A 865 48.29 3.77 -9.84
C ASP A 865 48.01 4.97 -10.74
N VAL A 866 47.07 5.84 -10.39
CA VAL A 866 46.90 7.12 -11.08
C VAL A 866 47.79 8.18 -10.44
N ILE A 867 48.29 9.11 -11.26
CA ILE A 867 48.99 10.28 -10.73
C ILE A 867 47.99 11.22 -10.05
N ASP A 868 48.31 11.68 -8.84
CA ASP A 868 47.56 12.75 -8.16
C ASP A 868 48.55 13.66 -7.45
N THR A 869 48.95 14.74 -8.10
CA THR A 869 50.01 15.62 -7.59
C THR A 869 49.77 17.06 -7.97
N TYR A 870 50.07 17.97 -7.03
CA TYR A 870 49.99 19.41 -7.26
C TYR A 870 51.31 19.97 -7.78
N PHE A 871 51.25 20.69 -8.89
CA PHE A 871 52.32 21.50 -9.43
C PHE A 871 51.99 22.99 -9.22
N GLY A 872 52.36 23.51 -8.05
CA GLY A 872 51.98 24.86 -7.65
C GLY A 872 50.51 24.93 -7.25
N THR A 873 49.68 25.63 -8.04
CA THR A 873 48.21 25.72 -7.84
C THR A 873 47.42 24.76 -8.72
N GLU A 874 48.06 24.10 -9.69
CA GLU A 874 47.42 23.18 -10.61
C GLU A 874 47.55 21.74 -10.10
N ARG A 875 46.48 20.96 -10.20
CA ARG A 875 46.46 19.53 -9.85
C ARG A 875 46.58 18.72 -11.13
N LEU A 876 47.59 17.85 -11.21
CA LEU A 876 47.73 16.85 -12.24
C LEU A 876 47.07 15.56 -11.73
N LEU A 877 45.89 15.25 -12.24
CA LEU A 877 45.13 14.06 -11.89
C LEU A 877 45.08 13.11 -13.09
N GLY A 878 45.43 11.85 -12.86
CA GLY A 878 45.31 10.77 -13.83
C GLY A 878 43.97 10.05 -13.73
N LEU A 879 43.47 9.61 -14.87
CA LEU A 879 42.23 8.83 -14.97
C LEU A 879 42.54 7.34 -15.17
N ARG A 880 41.73 6.47 -14.56
CA ARG A 880 41.89 5.00 -14.64
C ARG A 880 41.42 4.48 -16.00
N HIS A 881 42.19 4.73 -17.05
CA HIS A 881 41.78 4.35 -18.39
C HIS A 881 41.81 2.82 -18.59
N PRO A 882 40.70 2.18 -19.03
CA PRO A 882 40.57 0.72 -19.12
C PRO A 882 41.19 0.14 -20.39
N SER A 883 42.49 0.35 -20.60
CA SER A 883 43.24 -0.17 -21.74
C SER A 883 44.38 -1.10 -21.30
N ASP A 884 44.64 -2.15 -22.07
CA ASP A 884 45.82 -3.00 -21.87
C ASP A 884 47.05 -2.37 -22.52
N TYR A 885 48.20 -2.46 -21.86
CA TYR A 885 49.44 -1.85 -22.32
C TYR A 885 50.57 -2.85 -22.48
N LYS A 886 51.48 -2.54 -23.39
CA LYS A 886 52.70 -3.31 -23.60
C LYS A 886 53.89 -2.39 -23.82
N ILE A 887 54.89 -2.50 -22.95
CA ILE A 887 56.18 -1.83 -23.10
C ILE A 887 57.10 -2.73 -23.91
N GLU A 888 57.57 -2.26 -25.05
CA GLU A 888 58.37 -3.02 -26.02
C GLU A 888 59.78 -2.42 -26.12
N PHE A 889 60.80 -3.21 -25.78
CA PHE A 889 62.19 -2.76 -25.74
C PHE A 889 62.96 -3.08 -27.04
N ALA A 890 63.98 -2.27 -27.33
CA ALA A 890 64.86 -2.38 -28.49
C ALA A 890 66.33 -2.11 -28.14
N ASP A 891 67.25 -2.43 -29.07
CA ASP A 891 68.70 -2.24 -28.87
C ASP A 891 69.16 -0.77 -28.94
N GLY A 892 68.33 0.12 -29.50
CA GLY A 892 68.63 1.54 -29.71
C GLY A 892 67.43 2.43 -29.43
N ILE A 893 67.61 3.74 -29.58
CA ILE A 893 66.53 4.71 -29.39
C ILE A 893 65.42 4.46 -30.41
N VAL A 894 64.21 4.23 -29.93
CA VAL A 894 63.02 3.98 -30.75
C VAL A 894 61.91 4.99 -30.47
N ASP A 895 61.92 5.66 -29.33
CA ASP A 895 60.98 6.73 -28.99
C ASP A 895 61.60 7.86 -28.18
N THR A 896 60.82 8.90 -27.93
CA THR A 896 61.19 10.01 -27.05
C THR A 896 60.02 10.35 -26.14
N SER A 897 60.24 10.40 -24.82
CA SER A 897 59.19 10.76 -23.86
C SER A 897 58.67 12.17 -24.07
N LEU A 898 57.43 12.39 -23.66
CA LEU A 898 56.69 13.65 -23.81
C LEU A 898 57.34 14.78 -22.99
N GLU A 899 57.40 15.98 -23.59
CA GLU A 899 57.78 17.21 -22.91
C GLU A 899 56.55 17.87 -22.27
N ILE A 900 56.70 18.35 -21.03
CA ILE A 900 55.73 19.24 -20.38
C ILE A 900 56.47 20.50 -19.94
N PRO A 901 56.55 21.52 -20.81
CA PRO A 901 57.29 22.75 -20.53
C PRO A 901 56.82 23.45 -19.25
N GLU A 902 55.52 23.41 -18.97
CA GLU A 902 54.85 24.05 -17.84
C GLU A 902 55.36 23.53 -16.49
N TYR A 903 55.74 22.25 -16.43
CA TYR A 903 56.25 21.57 -15.23
C TYR A 903 57.75 21.23 -15.31
N PHE A 904 58.48 21.85 -16.26
CA PHE A 904 59.92 21.63 -16.49
C PHE A 904 60.31 20.17 -16.81
N VAL A 905 59.37 19.36 -17.30
CA VAL A 905 59.61 17.97 -17.73
C VAL A 905 60.20 17.99 -19.13
N ARG A 906 61.43 17.47 -19.29
CA ARG A 906 62.15 17.48 -20.58
C ARG A 906 62.00 16.14 -21.32
N PRO A 907 61.99 16.15 -22.67
CA PRO A 907 61.88 14.92 -23.45
C PRO A 907 63.16 14.08 -23.38
N ILE A 908 63.03 12.78 -23.15
CA ILE A 908 64.14 11.83 -23.00
C ILE A 908 64.08 10.79 -24.13
N PRO A 909 65.10 10.68 -24.99
CA PRO A 909 65.17 9.62 -25.99
C PRO A 909 65.41 8.26 -25.31
N VAL A 910 64.53 7.29 -25.55
CA VAL A 910 64.52 5.98 -24.87
C VAL A 910 64.53 4.81 -25.85
N ASN A 911 64.92 3.63 -25.36
CA ASN A 911 64.98 2.39 -26.14
C ASN A 911 63.71 1.53 -26.06
N PHE A 912 62.58 2.10 -25.62
CA PHE A 912 61.31 1.41 -25.57
C PHE A 912 60.18 2.26 -26.16
N LYS A 913 59.09 1.59 -26.57
CA LYS A 913 57.81 2.18 -26.94
C LYS A 913 56.71 1.58 -26.09
N ILE A 914 55.60 2.30 -25.91
CA ILE A 914 54.42 1.80 -25.19
C ILE A 914 53.25 1.69 -26.17
N ARG A 915 52.72 0.48 -26.32
CA ARG A 915 51.55 0.20 -27.15
C ARG A 915 50.33 0.04 -26.26
N ASN A 916 49.29 0.82 -26.52
CA ASN A 916 47.93 0.47 -26.12
C ASN A 916 47.49 -0.70 -27.02
N VAL A 917 47.39 -1.88 -26.42
CA VAL A 917 47.06 -3.14 -27.09
C VAL A 917 45.57 -3.21 -27.41
N THR A 918 44.73 -2.47 -26.68
CA THR A 918 43.28 -2.45 -26.87
C THR A 918 42.91 -1.71 -28.16
N ASP A 919 43.50 -0.53 -28.37
CA ASP A 919 43.26 0.31 -29.56
C ASP A 919 44.22 0.05 -30.71
N ASP A 920 45.16 -0.87 -30.52
CA ASP A 920 46.24 -1.18 -31.45
C ASP A 920 47.10 0.02 -31.92
N ARG A 921 47.49 0.89 -30.97
CA ARG A 921 48.31 2.09 -31.26
C ARG A 921 49.42 2.32 -30.25
N TYR A 922 50.47 3.03 -30.66
CA TYR A 922 51.49 3.53 -29.74
C TYR A 922 51.01 4.83 -29.08
N ILE A 923 51.33 5.00 -27.80
CA ILE A 923 50.90 6.14 -27.00
C ILE A 923 52.09 6.98 -26.53
N ASP A 924 51.80 8.22 -26.17
CA ASP A 924 52.78 9.09 -25.53
C ASP A 924 52.94 8.70 -24.05
N PHE A 925 54.09 9.05 -23.48
CA PHE A 925 54.37 8.81 -22.07
C PHE A 925 55.41 9.79 -21.55
N ILE A 926 55.35 10.09 -20.27
CA ILE A 926 56.41 10.77 -19.53
C ILE A 926 57.34 9.70 -18.97
N PHE A 927 58.64 9.96 -19.05
CA PHE A 927 59.64 9.11 -18.42
C PHE A 927 60.47 9.96 -17.47
N ASN A 928 60.37 9.65 -16.18
CA ASN A 928 61.13 10.30 -15.12
C ASN A 928 62.32 9.40 -14.74
N ASP A 929 63.46 9.72 -15.37
CA ASP A 929 64.73 8.99 -15.27
C ASP A 929 65.57 9.55 -14.12
N ILE A 930 65.57 8.85 -12.99
CA ILE A 930 66.19 9.34 -11.75
C ILE A 930 67.72 9.31 -11.84
N ASP A 931 68.29 8.26 -12.43
CA ASP A 931 69.74 8.08 -12.54
C ASP A 931 70.36 8.71 -13.80
N ARG A 932 69.50 9.18 -14.73
CA ARG A 932 69.81 9.90 -15.96
C ARG A 932 70.55 9.05 -16.99
N ASN A 933 70.34 7.73 -17.00
CA ASN A 933 71.00 6.80 -17.89
C ASN A 933 70.26 6.56 -19.23
N ARG A 934 69.03 7.09 -19.38
CA ARG A 934 68.11 6.99 -20.53
C ARG A 934 67.56 5.59 -20.82
N LYS A 935 67.59 4.70 -19.84
CA LYS A 935 67.10 3.33 -19.89
C LYS A 935 66.26 3.09 -18.64
N LEU A 936 65.30 2.18 -18.74
CA LEU A 936 64.51 1.79 -17.58
C LEU A 936 65.37 1.10 -16.52
N SER A 937 65.37 1.65 -15.31
CA SER A 937 66.10 1.19 -14.14
C SER A 937 65.24 1.24 -12.86
N PRO A 938 65.69 0.66 -11.73
CA PRO A 938 64.94 0.77 -10.48
C PRO A 938 64.78 2.25 -10.05
N PHE A 939 63.62 2.57 -9.48
CA PHE A 939 63.18 3.92 -9.06
C PHE A 939 62.79 4.87 -10.18
N ASP A 940 62.87 4.44 -11.45
CA ASP A 940 62.29 5.21 -12.55
C ASP A 940 60.76 5.08 -12.56
N GLU A 941 60.13 6.03 -13.25
CA GLU A 941 58.70 6.21 -13.30
C GLU A 941 58.25 6.50 -14.73
N ILE A 942 57.14 5.87 -15.15
CA ILE A 942 56.52 6.04 -16.46
C ILE A 942 55.07 6.45 -16.26
N ILE A 943 54.69 7.64 -16.73
CA ILE A 943 53.29 8.08 -16.72
C ILE A 943 52.75 8.00 -18.14
N LEU A 944 51.67 7.25 -18.33
CA LEU A 944 51.02 7.04 -19.62
C LEU A 944 50.14 8.24 -19.97
N VAL A 945 50.23 8.68 -21.23
CA VAL A 945 49.45 9.80 -21.76
C VAL A 945 48.67 9.34 -22.97
N GLU A 946 47.35 9.43 -22.85
CA GLU A 946 46.41 9.10 -23.91
C GLU A 946 45.84 10.36 -24.57
N SER A 947 45.21 10.17 -25.73
CA SER A 947 44.49 11.23 -26.44
C SER A 947 42.99 11.06 -26.22
N GLY A 948 42.35 12.03 -25.57
CA GLY A 948 40.90 12.13 -25.45
C GLY A 948 40.25 12.79 -26.66
N ASN A 949 39.01 13.27 -26.47
CA ASN A 949 38.29 14.02 -27.50
C ASN A 949 39.06 15.30 -27.90
N ASP A 950 38.94 15.69 -29.17
CA ASP A 950 39.64 16.85 -29.76
C ASP A 950 41.18 16.88 -29.57
N ASN A 951 41.81 15.71 -29.43
CA ASN A 951 43.24 15.55 -29.14
C ASN A 951 43.68 16.13 -27.78
N GLN A 952 42.77 16.22 -26.81
CA GLN A 952 43.12 16.53 -25.42
C GLN A 952 44.11 15.49 -24.88
N ARG A 953 45.14 15.92 -24.17
CA ARG A 953 46.06 15.00 -23.48
C ARG A 953 45.47 14.60 -22.15
N ILE A 954 45.28 13.29 -21.94
CA ILE A 954 44.75 12.73 -20.71
C ILE A 954 45.83 11.88 -20.05
N TYR A 955 46.18 12.23 -18.82
CA TYR A 955 47.10 11.44 -18.00
C TYR A 955 46.35 10.25 -17.44
N THR A 956 46.98 9.07 -17.44
CA THR A 956 46.30 7.84 -17.01
C THR A 956 47.07 7.16 -15.88
N TRP A 957 47.82 6.13 -16.22
CA TRP A 957 48.54 5.31 -15.28
C TRP A 957 49.95 5.82 -15.04
N ASP A 958 50.34 5.84 -13.79
CA ASP A 958 51.68 6.06 -13.29
C ASP A 958 52.29 4.72 -12.84
N ILE A 959 53.39 4.34 -13.49
CA ILE A 959 54.08 3.07 -13.30
C ILE A 959 55.42 3.34 -12.65
N PHE A 960 55.55 2.96 -11.38
CA PHE A 960 56.77 3.12 -10.61
C PHE A 960 57.53 1.80 -10.49
N PHE A 961 58.81 1.79 -10.84
CA PHE A 961 59.63 0.59 -10.86
C PHE A 961 60.51 0.48 -9.62
N THR A 962 60.65 -0.73 -9.07
CA THR A 962 61.49 -1.03 -7.91
C THR A 962 62.24 -2.34 -8.09
N SER A 963 63.24 -2.57 -7.23
CA SER A 963 64.00 -3.82 -7.20
C SER A 963 64.27 -4.23 -5.75
N MET A 964 64.34 -5.53 -5.49
CA MET A 964 64.70 -6.06 -4.17
C MET A 964 66.22 -6.03 -3.90
N GLU A 965 67.04 -5.93 -4.95
CA GLU A 965 68.50 -5.85 -4.90
C GLU A 965 69.01 -4.71 -5.81
N ASP A 966 70.26 -4.26 -5.67
CA ASP A 966 70.94 -3.32 -6.61
C ASP A 966 71.26 -4.00 -7.97
N THR A 967 70.27 -4.67 -8.55
CA THR A 967 70.38 -5.42 -9.79
C THR A 967 69.87 -4.57 -10.95
N VAL A 968 70.71 -4.40 -11.99
CA VAL A 968 70.38 -3.62 -13.19
C VAL A 968 70.28 -4.58 -14.37
N TYR A 969 69.11 -4.62 -15.01
CA TYR A 969 68.87 -5.41 -16.22
C TYR A 969 69.13 -4.58 -17.48
N THR A 970 69.45 -5.28 -18.58
CA THR A 970 69.49 -4.68 -19.92
C THR A 970 68.41 -5.33 -20.76
N TYR A 971 67.44 -4.54 -21.19
CA TYR A 971 66.34 -4.97 -22.04
C TYR A 971 66.65 -4.69 -23.52
N GLY A 972 66.34 -5.65 -24.38
CA GLY A 972 66.50 -5.55 -25.83
C GLY A 972 65.31 -6.17 -26.59
N PRO A 973 65.44 -6.38 -27.90
CA PRO A 973 64.35 -6.91 -28.73
C PRO A 973 63.79 -8.23 -28.19
N GLY A 974 62.48 -8.25 -27.90
CA GLY A 974 61.75 -9.41 -27.37
C GLY A 974 61.54 -9.38 -25.85
N ASP A 975 62.28 -8.55 -25.11
CA ASP A 975 61.94 -8.23 -23.72
C ASP A 975 60.73 -7.28 -23.74
N THR A 976 59.70 -7.57 -22.94
CA THR A 976 58.46 -6.76 -22.86
C THR A 976 57.86 -6.82 -21.46
N LEU A 977 57.22 -5.73 -21.03
CA LEU A 977 56.30 -5.74 -19.88
C LEU A 977 54.87 -5.65 -20.41
N THR A 978 54.04 -6.64 -20.10
CA THR A 978 52.61 -6.61 -20.41
C THR A 978 51.84 -6.19 -19.16
N ILE A 979 50.96 -5.20 -19.31
CA ILE A 979 50.06 -4.70 -18.27
C ILE A 979 48.64 -4.98 -18.76
N ARG A 980 47.93 -5.81 -18.00
CA ARG A 980 46.52 -6.14 -18.23
C ARG A 980 45.69 -5.42 -17.20
N ILE A 981 44.63 -4.77 -17.65
CA ILE A 981 43.69 -4.04 -16.81
C ILE A 981 42.38 -4.81 -16.77
N LYS A 982 41.81 -4.96 -15.59
CA LYS A 982 40.44 -5.43 -15.38
C LYS A 982 39.46 -4.35 -15.79
N LYS A 983 38.42 -4.72 -16.53
CA LYS A 983 37.52 -3.79 -17.20
C LYS A 983 36.07 -4.18 -16.89
N PRO A 984 35.24 -3.25 -16.41
CA PRO A 984 33.80 -3.45 -16.33
C PRO A 984 33.22 -3.75 -17.73
N PHE A 985 32.03 -4.36 -17.76
CA PHE A 985 31.24 -4.40 -18.98
C PHE A 985 30.87 -2.99 -19.44
N ARG A 986 30.79 -2.77 -20.74
CA ARG A 986 30.58 -1.43 -21.29
C ARG A 986 29.84 -1.46 -22.61
N SER A 987 29.38 -0.30 -23.04
CA SER A 987 28.81 -0.07 -24.36
C SER A 987 29.70 -0.66 -25.46
N GLY A 988 29.09 -1.49 -26.31
CA GLY A 988 29.79 -2.28 -27.33
C GLY A 988 30.14 -3.71 -26.93
N ASP A 989 30.07 -4.08 -25.65
CA ASP A 989 30.15 -5.48 -25.23
C ASP A 989 28.84 -6.21 -25.62
N VAL A 990 28.97 -7.34 -26.31
CA VAL A 990 27.87 -8.13 -26.85
C VAL A 990 28.06 -9.60 -26.53
N PHE A 991 27.05 -10.19 -25.88
CA PHE A 991 26.96 -11.63 -25.60
C PHE A 991 25.69 -12.18 -26.22
N GLU A 992 25.79 -13.30 -26.94
CA GLU A 992 24.63 -13.96 -27.54
C GLU A 992 24.53 -15.41 -27.09
N PHE A 993 23.31 -15.89 -26.83
CA PHE A 993 23.09 -17.26 -26.39
C PHE A 993 21.72 -17.77 -26.78
N THR A 994 21.59 -19.10 -26.82
CA THR A 994 20.31 -19.77 -27.03
C THR A 994 20.02 -20.67 -25.84
N THR A 995 18.80 -20.59 -25.33
CA THR A 995 18.38 -21.42 -24.19
C THR A 995 18.13 -22.86 -24.63
N GLU A 996 18.60 -23.81 -23.83
CA GLU A 996 18.35 -25.24 -24.08
C GLU A 996 17.01 -25.66 -23.47
N LEU A 997 16.17 -26.32 -24.26
CA LEU A 997 14.88 -26.82 -23.75
C LEU A 997 15.06 -28.14 -22.98
N PRO A 998 14.25 -28.38 -21.93
CA PRO A 998 14.23 -29.66 -21.23
C PRO A 998 13.81 -30.82 -22.16
N ALA A 999 14.33 -32.01 -21.89
CA ALA A 999 14.12 -33.18 -22.73
C ALA A 999 13.82 -34.45 -21.93
N VAL A 1000 13.39 -35.51 -22.62
CA VAL A 1000 13.18 -36.85 -22.04
C VAL A 1000 14.06 -37.88 -22.73
N SER A 1001 14.98 -38.48 -21.98
CA SER A 1001 15.84 -39.58 -22.42
C SER A 1001 15.18 -40.93 -22.20
N ASN A 1002 14.76 -41.58 -23.29
CA ASN A 1002 14.21 -42.94 -23.26
C ASN A 1002 15.15 -43.98 -22.64
N LYS A 1003 16.48 -43.79 -22.78
CA LYS A 1003 17.49 -44.67 -22.21
C LYS A 1003 17.48 -44.58 -20.68
N THR A 1004 17.51 -43.36 -20.15
CA THR A 1004 17.47 -43.08 -18.70
C THR A 1004 16.13 -43.51 -18.12
N ALA A 1005 15.02 -43.19 -18.80
CA ALA A 1005 13.68 -43.58 -18.38
C ALA A 1005 13.55 -45.10 -18.21
N LYS A 1006 14.12 -45.89 -19.12
CA LYS A 1006 14.11 -47.36 -19.04
C LYS A 1006 14.88 -47.90 -17.84
N GLN A 1007 15.97 -47.24 -17.43
CA GLN A 1007 16.74 -47.63 -16.24
C GLN A 1007 16.02 -47.28 -14.93
N GLN A 1008 15.11 -46.30 -14.99
CA GLN A 1008 14.40 -45.79 -13.82
C GLN A 1008 13.05 -46.48 -13.55
N LEU A 1009 12.59 -47.42 -14.40
CA LEU A 1009 11.27 -48.08 -14.28
C LEU A 1009 10.95 -48.64 -12.88
N ASP A 1010 11.96 -49.00 -12.09
CA ASP A 1010 11.78 -49.49 -10.72
C ASP A 1010 11.47 -48.39 -9.68
N ARG A 1011 11.61 -47.11 -10.04
CA ARG A 1011 11.23 -45.95 -9.22
C ARG A 1011 9.73 -45.71 -9.16
N ILE A 1012 8.94 -46.29 -10.09
CA ILE A 1012 7.48 -46.17 -10.09
C ILE A 1012 6.95 -46.67 -8.74
N LYS A 1013 6.23 -45.79 -8.06
CA LYS A 1013 5.61 -46.06 -6.76
C LYS A 1013 4.16 -45.64 -6.75
N VAL A 1014 3.43 -46.23 -5.84
CA VAL A 1014 2.04 -45.91 -5.53
C VAL A 1014 2.00 -45.34 -4.13
N VAL A 1015 1.44 -44.16 -3.94
CA VAL A 1015 1.47 -43.43 -2.67
C VAL A 1015 0.08 -42.88 -2.33
N PRO A 1016 -0.44 -43.09 -1.10
CA PRO A 1016 0.06 -44.05 -0.14
C PRO A 1016 -0.24 -45.50 -0.56
N ASN A 1017 0.61 -46.43 -0.11
CA ASN A 1017 0.38 -47.86 -0.30
C ASN A 1017 0.97 -48.63 0.91
N PRO A 1018 0.13 -49.16 1.83
CA PRO A 1018 -1.33 -49.22 1.74
C PRO A 1018 -2.01 -47.86 1.88
N TYR A 1019 -3.14 -47.69 1.21
CA TYR A 1019 -4.10 -46.62 1.52
C TYR A 1019 -4.95 -47.05 2.72
N VAL A 1020 -4.98 -46.25 3.79
CA VAL A 1020 -5.62 -46.59 5.07
C VAL A 1020 -6.65 -45.52 5.44
N VAL A 1021 -7.93 -45.74 5.13
CA VAL A 1021 -9.10 -44.93 5.52
C VAL A 1021 -9.12 -43.47 5.05
N ALA A 1022 -8.08 -42.69 5.38
CA ALA A 1022 -7.83 -41.28 5.04
C ALA A 1022 -6.31 -41.03 5.01
N THR A 1023 -5.88 -39.94 4.38
CA THR A 1023 -4.46 -39.56 4.28
C THR A 1023 -4.31 -38.08 4.56
N THR A 1024 -3.16 -37.66 5.09
CA THR A 1024 -2.84 -36.23 5.26
C THR A 1024 -2.75 -35.44 3.94
N HIS A 1025 -2.78 -36.13 2.79
CA HIS A 1025 -2.74 -35.55 1.45
C HIS A 1025 -4.15 -35.35 0.85
N GLU A 1026 -5.21 -35.77 1.55
CA GLU A 1026 -6.59 -35.55 1.10
C GLU A 1026 -7.00 -34.09 1.31
N LEU A 1027 -7.69 -33.51 0.33
CA LEU A 1027 -8.13 -32.12 0.39
C LEU A 1027 -9.25 -31.94 1.44
N PRO A 1028 -9.29 -30.79 2.14
CA PRO A 1028 -10.44 -30.40 2.94
C PRO A 1028 -11.73 -30.42 2.10
N LEU A 1029 -12.89 -30.59 2.76
CA LEU A 1029 -14.17 -30.47 2.09
C LEU A 1029 -14.36 -29.03 1.58
N PRO A 1030 -14.95 -28.84 0.38
CA PRO A 1030 -15.36 -27.51 -0.07
C PRO A 1030 -16.29 -26.84 0.95
N PRO A 1031 -16.29 -25.50 1.07
CA PRO A 1031 -17.05 -24.77 2.10
C PRO A 1031 -18.55 -25.08 2.13
N ALA A 1032 -19.15 -25.44 0.98
CA ALA A 1032 -20.56 -25.80 0.87
C ALA A 1032 -20.90 -27.23 1.37
N ILE A 1033 -19.91 -28.03 1.75
CA ILE A 1033 -20.07 -29.41 2.20
C ILE A 1033 -19.69 -29.50 3.69
N THR A 1034 -20.69 -29.41 4.56
CA THR A 1034 -20.53 -29.39 6.02
C THR A 1034 -20.31 -30.77 6.65
N SER A 1035 -20.46 -31.85 5.90
CA SER A 1035 -20.22 -33.22 6.37
C SER A 1035 -19.84 -34.16 5.22
N GLY A 1036 -18.92 -35.09 5.48
CA GLY A 1036 -18.41 -36.01 4.47
C GLY A 1036 -16.93 -36.33 4.69
N ARG A 1037 -16.28 -36.92 3.68
CA ARG A 1037 -14.82 -37.04 3.60
C ARG A 1037 -14.35 -36.30 2.35
N GLY A 1038 -13.14 -35.73 2.42
CA GLY A 1038 -12.46 -35.17 1.24
C GLY A 1038 -12.33 -36.18 0.10
N GLU A 1039 -11.91 -35.70 -1.07
CA GLU A 1039 -11.73 -36.58 -2.23
C GLU A 1039 -10.61 -37.60 -1.96
N ARG A 1040 -10.96 -38.89 -1.94
CA ARG A 1040 -10.02 -39.97 -1.69
C ARG A 1040 -9.11 -40.11 -2.90
N LYS A 1041 -7.79 -40.09 -2.70
CA LYS A 1041 -6.84 -40.28 -3.81
C LYS A 1041 -5.68 -41.22 -3.46
N ILE A 1042 -5.19 -41.91 -4.47
CA ILE A 1042 -3.88 -42.57 -4.53
C ILE A 1042 -3.16 -42.05 -5.76
N GLU A 1043 -1.86 -41.82 -5.66
CA GLU A 1043 -1.03 -41.32 -6.76
C GLU A 1043 -0.02 -42.36 -7.23
N PHE A 1044 0.14 -42.44 -8.54
CA PHE A 1044 1.25 -43.13 -9.19
C PHE A 1044 2.29 -42.09 -9.53
N ILE A 1045 3.46 -42.18 -8.92
CA ILE A 1045 4.54 -41.19 -9.07
C ILE A 1045 5.71 -41.76 -9.88
N HIS A 1046 6.54 -40.87 -10.44
CA HIS A 1046 7.67 -41.20 -11.30
C HIS A 1046 7.25 -42.00 -12.53
N LEU A 1047 6.16 -41.62 -13.18
CA LEU A 1047 5.71 -42.25 -14.41
C LEU A 1047 6.51 -41.73 -15.63
N PRO A 1048 6.66 -42.54 -16.69
CA PRO A 1048 7.07 -42.02 -17.99
C PRO A 1048 5.99 -41.13 -18.60
N ALA A 1049 6.39 -40.11 -19.36
CA ALA A 1049 5.46 -39.29 -20.15
C ALA A 1049 4.55 -40.17 -21.03
N GLY A 1050 3.24 -39.91 -20.99
CA GLY A 1050 2.23 -40.62 -21.78
C GLY A 1050 1.96 -42.07 -21.33
N ALA A 1051 2.42 -42.48 -20.15
CA ALA A 1051 2.17 -43.82 -19.63
C ALA A 1051 0.69 -44.07 -19.30
N LYS A 1052 0.29 -45.34 -19.41
CA LYS A 1052 -1.05 -45.83 -19.04
C LYS A 1052 -0.94 -46.74 -17.82
N VAL A 1053 -1.78 -46.47 -16.82
CA VAL A 1053 -1.85 -47.27 -15.59
C VAL A 1053 -3.16 -48.06 -15.62
N HIS A 1054 -3.06 -49.38 -15.80
CA HIS A 1054 -4.19 -50.29 -15.79
C HIS A 1054 -4.34 -50.92 -14.41
N ILE A 1055 -5.53 -50.82 -13.81
CA ILE A 1055 -5.80 -51.33 -12.45
C ILE A 1055 -6.78 -52.50 -12.54
N PHE A 1056 -6.50 -53.57 -11.79
CA PHE A 1056 -7.27 -54.82 -11.79
C PHE A 1056 -7.57 -55.33 -10.37
N THR A 1057 -8.67 -56.06 -10.22
CA THR A 1057 -8.98 -56.82 -9.01
C THR A 1057 -8.13 -58.09 -8.90
N THR A 1058 -8.15 -58.78 -7.75
CA THR A 1058 -7.49 -60.10 -7.58
C THR A 1058 -8.05 -61.20 -8.48
N ARG A 1059 -9.24 -61.02 -9.06
CA ARG A 1059 -9.84 -61.93 -10.07
C ARG A 1059 -9.41 -61.60 -11.50
N GLY A 1060 -8.64 -60.52 -11.71
CA GLY A 1060 -8.23 -60.05 -13.03
C GLY A 1060 -9.26 -59.16 -13.74
N GLU A 1061 -10.30 -58.69 -13.05
CA GLU A 1061 -11.28 -57.77 -13.64
C GLU A 1061 -10.69 -56.37 -13.74
N HIS A 1062 -10.88 -55.71 -14.88
CA HIS A 1062 -10.38 -54.36 -15.15
C HIS A 1062 -11.24 -53.31 -14.45
N VAL A 1063 -10.61 -52.57 -13.53
CA VAL A 1063 -11.22 -51.53 -12.71
C VAL A 1063 -11.28 -50.21 -13.48
N ILE A 1064 -10.10 -49.72 -13.91
CA ILE A 1064 -9.94 -48.46 -14.63
C ILE A 1064 -8.57 -48.42 -15.35
N THR A 1065 -8.46 -47.58 -16.37
CA THR A 1065 -7.17 -47.17 -16.95
C THR A 1065 -7.01 -45.68 -16.75
N LEU A 1066 -5.90 -45.27 -16.15
CA LEU A 1066 -5.51 -43.87 -16.00
C LEU A 1066 -4.44 -43.56 -17.06
N THR A 1067 -4.47 -42.36 -17.62
CA THR A 1067 -3.53 -41.94 -18.68
C THR A 1067 -2.83 -40.68 -18.25
N HIS A 1068 -1.51 -40.69 -18.34
CA HIS A 1068 -0.68 -39.51 -18.19
C HIS A 1068 -0.82 -38.61 -19.43
N ASP A 1069 -0.95 -37.31 -19.21
CA ASP A 1069 -1.11 -36.26 -20.23
C ASP A 1069 0.13 -35.99 -21.10
N SER A 1070 1.24 -36.69 -20.87
CA SER A 1070 2.55 -36.46 -21.49
C SER A 1070 3.28 -35.18 -21.09
N ASN A 1071 2.82 -34.46 -20.06
CA ASN A 1071 3.60 -33.41 -19.42
C ASN A 1071 4.92 -34.00 -18.91
N ILE A 1072 6.05 -33.34 -19.15
CA ILE A 1072 7.37 -33.84 -18.74
C ILE A 1072 7.76 -33.37 -17.32
N PHE A 1073 7.13 -32.31 -16.85
CA PHE A 1073 7.43 -31.70 -15.55
C PHE A 1073 6.68 -32.39 -14.40
N ASP A 1074 5.57 -33.06 -14.68
CA ASP A 1074 4.83 -33.86 -13.71
C ASP A 1074 4.85 -35.34 -14.11
N GLY A 1075 5.46 -36.19 -13.27
CA GLY A 1075 5.47 -37.64 -13.41
C GLY A 1075 4.34 -38.34 -12.66
N THR A 1076 3.25 -37.64 -12.34
CA THR A 1076 2.21 -38.12 -11.41
C THR A 1076 0.88 -38.36 -12.13
N VAL A 1077 0.18 -39.42 -11.72
CA VAL A 1077 -1.22 -39.66 -12.11
C VAL A 1077 -2.03 -40.07 -10.89
N ALA A 1078 -3.08 -39.31 -10.59
CA ALA A 1078 -3.97 -39.57 -9.47
C ALA A 1078 -5.12 -40.53 -9.82
N TRP A 1079 -5.53 -41.33 -8.83
CA TRP A 1079 -6.70 -42.20 -8.88
C TRP A 1079 -7.65 -41.87 -7.72
N ASN A 1080 -8.88 -41.47 -8.05
CA ASN A 1080 -9.92 -41.14 -7.08
C ASN A 1080 -10.59 -42.35 -6.39
N LEU A 1081 -9.99 -43.54 -6.48
CA LEU A 1081 -10.51 -44.80 -5.94
C LEU A 1081 -11.90 -45.22 -6.46
N LYS A 1082 -12.26 -44.77 -7.66
CA LYS A 1082 -13.49 -45.20 -8.35
C LYS A 1082 -13.19 -46.10 -9.54
N THR A 1083 -14.15 -46.97 -9.86
CA THR A 1083 -14.13 -47.77 -11.09
C THR A 1083 -14.43 -46.88 -12.31
N LYS A 1084 -14.22 -47.41 -13.51
CA LYS A 1084 -14.63 -46.78 -14.78
C LYS A 1084 -16.14 -46.48 -14.88
N GLU A 1085 -16.95 -47.10 -14.01
CA GLU A 1085 -18.40 -46.89 -13.89
C GLU A 1085 -18.74 -45.87 -12.77
N ASN A 1086 -17.73 -45.17 -12.25
CA ASN A 1086 -17.83 -44.18 -11.17
C ASN A 1086 -18.33 -44.76 -9.83
N LEU A 1087 -18.05 -46.05 -9.57
CA LEU A 1087 -18.40 -46.73 -8.31
C LEU A 1087 -17.19 -46.78 -7.36
N ASP A 1088 -17.43 -46.63 -6.06
CA ASP A 1088 -16.41 -46.80 -5.03
C ASP A 1088 -15.84 -48.24 -5.04
N ILE A 1089 -14.52 -48.37 -5.02
CA ILE A 1089 -13.88 -49.69 -4.89
C ILE A 1089 -14.04 -50.29 -3.48
N ALA A 1090 -13.97 -51.62 -3.35
CA ALA A 1090 -13.97 -52.31 -2.06
C ALA A 1090 -12.59 -52.30 -1.39
N ALA A 1091 -12.53 -52.51 -0.06
CA ALA A 1091 -11.26 -52.80 0.62
C ALA A 1091 -10.67 -54.12 0.10
N GLY A 1092 -9.36 -54.18 -0.08
CA GLY A 1092 -8.69 -55.36 -0.62
C GLY A 1092 -7.38 -55.04 -1.33
N ILE A 1093 -6.85 -56.06 -2.02
CA ILE A 1093 -5.63 -55.94 -2.82
C ILE A 1093 -6.02 -55.77 -4.29
N TYR A 1094 -5.42 -54.79 -4.94
CA TYR A 1094 -5.50 -54.53 -6.38
C TYR A 1094 -4.14 -54.73 -7.02
N PHE A 1095 -4.13 -55.04 -8.31
CA PHE A 1095 -2.93 -55.14 -9.12
C PHE A 1095 -2.91 -54.03 -10.15
N TYR A 1096 -1.74 -53.47 -10.42
CA TYR A 1096 -1.59 -52.49 -11.50
C TYR A 1096 -0.54 -52.92 -12.50
N ILE A 1097 -0.72 -52.47 -13.74
CA ILE A 1097 0.23 -52.58 -14.84
C ILE A 1097 0.42 -51.17 -15.40
N VAL A 1098 1.62 -50.61 -15.23
CA VAL A 1098 2.05 -49.42 -15.97
C VAL A 1098 2.60 -49.86 -17.31
N GLU A 1099 2.03 -49.35 -18.39
CA GLU A 1099 2.47 -49.53 -19.77
C GLU A 1099 2.96 -48.20 -20.34
N SER A 1100 4.16 -48.19 -20.92
CA SER A 1100 4.73 -47.01 -21.58
C SER A 1100 5.57 -47.41 -22.80
N SER A 1101 6.01 -46.40 -23.56
CA SER A 1101 6.93 -46.57 -24.70
C SER A 1101 8.29 -47.15 -24.30
N VAL A 1102 8.71 -46.98 -23.03
CA VAL A 1102 10.04 -47.39 -22.53
C VAL A 1102 10.03 -48.73 -21.79
N GLY A 1103 8.87 -49.26 -21.41
CA GLY A 1103 8.73 -50.58 -20.79
C GLY A 1103 7.41 -50.81 -20.04
N LYS A 1104 7.38 -51.86 -19.21
CA LYS A 1104 6.23 -52.20 -18.37
C LYS A 1104 6.66 -52.42 -16.93
N LYS A 1105 5.85 -51.97 -15.97
CA LYS A 1105 6.01 -52.22 -14.54
C LYS A 1105 4.71 -52.76 -13.97
N THR A 1106 4.79 -53.72 -13.07
CA THR A 1106 3.64 -54.27 -12.37
C THR A 1106 3.82 -54.15 -10.88
N GLY A 1107 2.74 -53.96 -10.13
CA GLY A 1107 2.77 -53.96 -8.69
C GLY A 1107 1.40 -54.24 -8.08
N LYS A 1108 1.31 -54.01 -6.77
CA LYS A 1108 0.11 -54.25 -5.97
C LYS A 1108 -0.23 -53.00 -5.17
N ILE A 1109 -1.51 -52.80 -4.89
CA ILE A 1109 -2.05 -51.73 -4.07
C ILE A 1109 -2.89 -52.38 -2.98
N ALA A 1110 -2.68 -52.00 -1.74
CA ALA A 1110 -3.53 -52.42 -0.64
C ALA A 1110 -4.43 -51.25 -0.22
N VAL A 1111 -5.74 -51.48 -0.18
CA VAL A 1111 -6.76 -50.53 0.27
C VAL A 1111 -7.41 -51.08 1.53
N ILE A 1112 -7.24 -50.37 2.64
CA ILE A 1112 -7.77 -50.70 3.97
C ILE A 1112 -8.84 -49.65 4.29
N LYS A 1113 -10.09 -50.08 4.48
CA LYS A 1113 -11.24 -49.22 4.79
C LYS A 1113 -11.66 -49.34 6.24
#